data_AF-W4G6E6-F1
#
_entry.id   AF-W4G6E6-F1
#
_cell.length_a   1.000
_cell.length_b   1.000
_cell.length_c   1.000
_cell.angle_alpha   90.00
_cell.angle_beta   90.00
_cell.angle_gamma   90.00
#
_symmetry.space_group_name_H-M   'P 1'
#
loop_
_entity.id
_entity.type
_entity.pdbx_description
1 polymer ?
#
loop_
_entity_poly.entity_id
_entity_poly.type
_entity_poly.pdbx_seq_one_letter_code
_entity_poly.pdbx_strand_id
1 'polypeptide(L)'
;MAVAIGASSHRLLVGLTPHNVCVGFLIAMYIREYEACSMSMDVHANDGINPHHALAVFLMEHTCGSRSSGPLTFAAFCAALDTINPTWSMEFQVVMRRLSTRSVHDLAECLVTLCLPGTDDVLVASTPFGRFARMLALAIHSAFFDGLCILRDHMQSFVAPSTPSVPTTAAPSSLLDTDHSSPIDDVHFRTALQTDPTSPRLLFARYVNFQRRREFLGALDALHAYHNIALHVATDVPDMKRFGPHYASLNLAIFYWTFGHPAKATAALHEAVRVAQSARDNVCVAYALSYLLQWDCAPFDLQRALHCMSMADAAGLPRLSLLAKLTCIQHGSSAPPSTPPSVQPLRSWLAVQACGTAANAAITTPPPSSLASGEMEPKQAKLEAWVHTQVQIGLTQAAVWRRLGFRSMQRLALARVWVMLSPPHTAEHSVHDIALLLCHQADMQLAAPQDGSSSATSPTTTSTTTTPTTWTNSTLYAPALRQLVASVLHLDEGTTSSTTSSAHKATSDVVWQDMVMQQTVVRICFEWALATMELRKAETYLHIWEALHSTLMPLGDDVELALAKARLYRRQDRPQDAWKLLQGVPKVELPPYGRAQVMLQLSHVTLHADAPFNALPALMECLALCEDIGSEVLMAQAKVLLARLYVAMERAEDAVALLEEICPYVLYMLVSKCRSSDGECLRA
;
A
#
# COMPACT_ATOMS: atom_id res chain seq x y z
N MET A 1 -6.25 0.45 -3.93
CA MET A 1 -7.42 -0.43 -3.98
C MET A 1 -8.33 -0.04 -5.16
N ALA A 2 -7.87 -0.24 -6.39
CA ALA A 2 -8.69 -0.08 -7.58
C ALA A 2 -9.06 -1.49 -8.09
N VAL A 3 -10.35 -1.80 -8.15
CA VAL A 3 -10.85 -3.07 -8.67
C VAL A 3 -10.77 -2.99 -10.21
N ALA A 4 -9.62 -3.36 -10.77
CA ALA A 4 -9.49 -3.61 -12.20
C ALA A 4 -10.07 -4.99 -12.52
N ILE A 5 -11.41 -5.10 -12.55
CA ILE A 5 -12.04 -6.30 -13.09
C ILE A 5 -11.97 -6.23 -14.61
N GLY A 6 -11.25 -7.20 -15.18
CA GLY A 6 -11.55 -7.71 -16.51
C GLY A 6 -11.26 -6.75 -17.67
N ALA A 7 -9.98 -6.64 -18.02
CA ALA A 7 -9.62 -6.35 -19.41
C ALA A 7 -8.33 -7.08 -19.79
N SER A 8 -8.07 -8.28 -19.25
CA SER A 8 -6.86 -9.09 -19.55
C SER A 8 -6.84 -9.68 -20.97
N SER A 9 -7.83 -9.41 -21.80
CA SER A 9 -8.05 -10.18 -23.03
C SER A 9 -7.38 -9.66 -24.31
N HIS A 10 -6.62 -8.56 -24.29
CA HIS A 10 -5.95 -8.03 -25.50
C HIS A 10 -4.43 -7.83 -25.36
N ARG A 11 -3.76 -8.66 -24.56
CA ARG A 11 -2.29 -8.73 -24.53
C ARG A 11 -1.72 -9.86 -25.40
N LEU A 12 -2.39 -10.19 -26.50
CA LEU A 12 -2.12 -11.44 -27.22
C LEU A 12 -1.50 -11.30 -28.62
N LEU A 13 -1.26 -10.09 -29.11
CA LEU A 13 -0.61 -9.90 -30.41
C LEU A 13 0.56 -8.94 -30.29
N VAL A 14 1.76 -9.46 -30.53
CA VAL A 14 2.98 -8.66 -30.73
C VAL A 14 2.75 -7.81 -31.98
N GLY A 15 2.77 -6.47 -31.85
CA GLY A 15 2.67 -5.59 -33.01
C GLY A 15 3.91 -5.69 -33.90
N LEU A 16 3.74 -5.54 -35.21
CA LEU A 16 4.85 -5.53 -36.16
C LEU A 16 5.61 -4.19 -36.06
N THR A 17 6.60 -4.13 -35.16
CA THR A 17 7.40 -2.92 -34.88
C THR A 17 8.88 -3.17 -35.11
N PRO A 18 9.68 -2.11 -35.34
CA PRO A 18 11.13 -2.26 -35.51
C PRO A 18 11.80 -3.00 -34.35
N HIS A 19 11.42 -2.68 -33.11
CA HIS A 19 11.93 -3.33 -31.91
C HIS A 19 11.66 -4.85 -31.91
N ASN A 20 10.43 -5.27 -32.20
CA ASN A 20 10.06 -6.68 -32.18
C ASN A 20 10.73 -7.49 -33.30
N VAL A 21 11.01 -6.86 -34.45
CA VAL A 21 11.80 -7.46 -35.54
C VAL A 21 13.25 -7.68 -35.11
N CYS A 22 13.87 -6.70 -34.44
CA CYS A 22 15.21 -6.85 -33.88
C CYS A 22 15.29 -7.98 -32.85
N VAL A 23 14.32 -8.06 -31.92
CA VAL A 23 14.24 -9.15 -30.93
C VAL A 23 14.04 -10.51 -31.62
N GLY A 24 13.19 -10.59 -32.66
CA GLY A 24 12.98 -11.81 -33.44
C GLY A 24 14.27 -12.31 -34.12
N PHE A 25 15.03 -11.40 -34.75
CA PHE A 25 16.33 -11.74 -35.33
C PHE A 25 17.34 -12.26 -34.29
N LEU A 26 17.40 -11.64 -33.11
CA LEU A 26 18.32 -12.08 -32.06
C LEU A 26 17.94 -13.45 -31.49
N ILE A 27 16.65 -13.80 -31.46
CA ILE A 27 16.19 -15.15 -31.10
C ILE A 27 16.64 -16.17 -32.16
N ALA A 28 16.47 -15.85 -33.46
CA ALA A 28 16.92 -16.73 -34.54
C ALA A 28 18.44 -16.92 -34.52
N MET A 29 19.20 -15.85 -34.26
CA MET A 29 20.65 -15.89 -34.09
C MET A 29 21.06 -16.75 -32.87
N TYR A 30 20.39 -16.59 -31.73
CA TYR A 30 20.63 -17.39 -30.54
C TYR A 30 20.49 -18.90 -30.80
N ILE A 31 19.48 -19.31 -31.58
CA ILE A 31 19.22 -20.70 -31.93
C ILE A 31 20.30 -21.24 -32.86
N ARG A 32 20.61 -20.50 -33.94
CA ARG A 32 21.64 -20.87 -34.91
C ARG A 32 22.99 -21.13 -34.24
N GLU A 33 23.38 -20.22 -33.35
CA GLU A 33 24.65 -20.31 -32.64
C GLU A 33 24.62 -21.42 -31.55
N TYR A 34 23.46 -21.70 -30.93
CA TYR A 34 23.32 -22.81 -29.97
C TYR A 34 23.54 -24.18 -30.64
N GLU A 35 22.98 -24.38 -31.84
CA GLU A 35 23.18 -25.60 -32.63
C GLU A 35 24.64 -25.76 -33.06
N ALA A 36 25.28 -24.66 -33.49
CA ALA A 36 26.70 -24.63 -33.83
C ALA A 36 27.60 -24.97 -32.63
N CYS A 37 27.28 -24.46 -31.43
CA CYS A 37 27.98 -24.79 -30.20
C CYS A 37 27.73 -26.22 -29.71
N SER A 38 26.54 -26.81 -29.91
CA SER A 38 26.29 -28.21 -29.49
C SER A 38 27.12 -29.24 -30.27
N MET A 39 27.54 -28.88 -31.49
CA MET A 39 28.39 -29.70 -32.36
C MET A 39 29.89 -29.56 -32.02
N SER A 40 30.26 -28.57 -31.19
CA SER A 40 31.61 -28.31 -30.71
C SER A 40 31.75 -28.86 -29.28
N MET A 41 32.37 -30.03 -29.13
CA MET A 41 32.68 -30.63 -27.82
C MET A 41 33.87 -29.94 -27.13
N ASP A 42 33.84 -28.63 -26.90
CA ASP A 42 34.84 -27.92 -26.11
C ASP A 42 34.16 -27.01 -25.07
N VAL A 43 33.56 -27.63 -24.05
CA VAL A 43 33.16 -26.92 -22.83
C VAL A 43 34.33 -27.01 -21.86
N HIS A 44 35.31 -26.10 -21.95
CA HIS A 44 36.10 -25.57 -20.82
C HIS A 44 37.14 -24.56 -21.34
N ALA A 45 36.96 -23.28 -21.03
CA ALA A 45 38.00 -22.34 -20.58
C ALA A 45 37.54 -20.87 -20.79
N ASN A 46 37.01 -20.26 -19.73
CA ASN A 46 37.35 -18.91 -19.26
C ASN A 46 36.32 -18.49 -18.20
N ASP A 47 36.79 -17.86 -17.12
CA ASP A 47 36.00 -17.34 -15.99
C ASP A 47 35.07 -16.15 -16.36
N GLY A 48 34.68 -16.03 -17.64
CA GLY A 48 33.73 -15.05 -18.14
C GLY A 48 32.33 -15.65 -18.31
N ILE A 49 31.29 -14.84 -18.13
CA ILE A 49 29.91 -15.22 -18.47
C ILE A 49 29.91 -15.61 -19.96
N ASN A 50 29.52 -16.85 -20.26
CA ASN A 50 29.42 -17.32 -21.64
C ASN A 50 28.49 -16.38 -22.43
N PRO A 51 28.92 -15.83 -23.59
CA PRO A 51 28.15 -14.83 -24.34
C PRO A 51 26.75 -15.33 -24.74
N HIS A 52 26.57 -16.65 -24.90
CA HIS A 52 25.24 -17.25 -25.08
C HIS A 52 24.31 -17.07 -23.88
N HIS A 53 24.83 -17.20 -22.67
CA HIS A 53 24.04 -17.00 -21.46
C HIS A 53 23.70 -15.52 -21.25
N ALA A 54 24.64 -14.62 -21.55
CA ALA A 54 24.39 -13.18 -21.52
C ALA A 54 23.31 -12.77 -22.55
N LEU A 55 23.37 -13.31 -23.77
CA LEU A 55 22.32 -13.10 -24.78
C LEU A 55 20.97 -13.69 -24.35
N ALA A 56 20.95 -14.87 -23.73
CA ALA A 56 19.71 -15.47 -23.23
C ALA A 56 19.05 -14.62 -22.12
N VAL A 57 19.84 -14.05 -21.20
CA VAL A 57 19.33 -13.15 -20.15
C VAL A 57 18.76 -11.88 -20.78
N PHE A 58 19.47 -11.27 -21.73
CA PHE A 58 19.00 -10.11 -22.48
C PHE A 58 17.68 -10.41 -23.22
N LEU A 59 17.62 -11.51 -23.97
CA LEU A 59 16.42 -11.90 -24.69
C LEU A 59 15.26 -12.22 -23.74
N MET A 60 15.51 -12.83 -22.58
CA MET A 60 14.48 -13.11 -21.58
C MET A 60 13.86 -11.82 -21.03
N GLU A 61 14.66 -10.76 -20.81
CA GLU A 61 14.17 -9.46 -20.35
C GLU A 61 13.21 -8.83 -21.37
N HIS A 62 13.54 -8.93 -22.67
CA HIS A 62 12.76 -8.35 -23.77
C HIS A 62 11.61 -9.23 -24.29
N THR A 63 11.57 -10.53 -23.99
CA THR A 63 10.52 -11.45 -24.47
C THR A 63 9.51 -11.85 -23.40
N CYS A 64 9.91 -11.91 -22.14
CA CYS A 64 9.00 -12.22 -21.02
C CYS A 64 8.24 -11.00 -20.49
N GLY A 65 8.47 -9.80 -21.05
CA GLY A 65 7.79 -8.58 -20.62
C GLY A 65 8.21 -8.13 -19.21
N SER A 66 9.49 -8.30 -18.85
CA SER A 66 10.03 -7.70 -17.64
C SER A 66 9.81 -6.18 -17.69
N ARG A 67 9.25 -5.63 -16.61
CA ARG A 67 8.75 -4.24 -16.50
C ARG A 67 9.81 -3.15 -16.71
N SER A 68 11.09 -3.50 -16.82
CA SER A 68 12.23 -2.58 -16.95
C SER A 68 12.55 -2.12 -18.38
N SER A 69 12.08 -2.82 -19.41
CA SER A 69 12.52 -2.54 -20.77
C SER A 69 11.40 -1.97 -21.66
N GLY A 70 11.43 -0.65 -21.90
CA GLY A 70 10.74 -0.05 -23.05
C GLY A 70 11.35 -0.51 -24.40
N PRO A 71 10.75 -0.12 -25.54
CA PRO A 71 11.33 -0.41 -26.85
C PRO A 71 12.71 0.25 -26.98
N LEU A 72 13.76 -0.57 -27.10
CA LEU A 72 15.13 -0.10 -27.27
C LEU A 72 15.32 0.62 -28.61
N THR A 73 16.18 1.65 -28.61
CA THR A 73 16.66 2.28 -29.84
C THR A 73 17.69 1.40 -30.54
N PHE A 74 17.91 1.62 -31.83
CA PHE A 74 18.90 0.86 -32.60
C PHE A 74 20.31 0.99 -32.00
N ALA A 75 20.69 2.18 -31.53
CA ALA A 75 21.97 2.43 -30.87
C ALA A 75 22.09 1.65 -29.53
N ALA A 76 21.00 1.54 -28.77
CA ALA A 76 20.99 0.78 -27.52
C ALA A 76 21.11 -0.74 -27.77
N PHE A 77 20.48 -1.26 -28.82
CA PHE A 77 20.69 -2.66 -29.25
C PHE A 77 22.15 -2.91 -29.64
N CYS A 78 22.75 -2.01 -30.42
CA CYS A 78 24.15 -2.14 -30.82
C CYS A 78 25.09 -2.10 -29.61
N ALA A 79 24.90 -1.14 -28.70
CA ALA A 79 25.70 -1.03 -27.48
C ALA A 79 25.56 -2.26 -26.57
N ALA A 80 24.35 -2.79 -26.40
CA ALA A 80 24.13 -4.01 -25.63
C ALA A 80 24.81 -5.23 -26.27
N LEU A 81 24.69 -5.39 -27.58
CA LEU A 81 25.35 -6.49 -28.30
C LEU A 81 26.88 -6.33 -28.35
N ASP A 82 27.42 -5.12 -28.44
CA ASP A 82 28.86 -4.86 -28.38
C ASP A 82 29.46 -5.31 -27.04
N THR A 83 28.69 -5.21 -25.94
CA THR A 83 29.12 -5.71 -24.62
C THR A 83 29.07 -7.24 -24.50
N ILE A 84 28.17 -7.90 -25.26
CA ILE A 84 28.01 -9.36 -25.23
C ILE A 84 29.01 -10.01 -26.19
N ASN A 85 28.97 -9.63 -27.46
CA ASN A 85 29.88 -10.09 -28.50
C ASN A 85 29.94 -9.11 -29.69
N PRO A 86 31.11 -8.51 -29.98
CA PRO A 86 31.24 -7.54 -31.08
C PRO A 86 30.99 -8.13 -32.47
N THR A 87 31.18 -9.45 -32.68
CA THR A 87 30.91 -10.06 -33.99
C THR A 87 29.41 -10.16 -34.28
N TRP A 88 28.61 -10.53 -33.28
CA TRP A 88 27.14 -10.58 -33.37
C TRP A 88 26.54 -9.18 -33.56
N SER A 89 27.09 -8.16 -32.91
CA SER A 89 26.70 -6.77 -33.12
C SER A 89 26.92 -6.32 -34.57
N MET A 90 28.06 -6.66 -35.16
CA MET A 90 28.36 -6.34 -36.56
C MET A 90 27.40 -7.04 -37.54
N GLU A 91 27.10 -8.33 -37.32
CA GLU A 91 26.13 -9.06 -38.13
C GLU A 91 24.73 -8.44 -38.03
N PHE A 92 24.28 -8.17 -36.80
CA PHE A 92 23.01 -7.50 -36.51
C PHE A 92 22.89 -6.16 -37.25
N GLN A 93 23.91 -5.31 -37.17
CA GLN A 93 23.91 -4.00 -37.83
C GLN A 93 23.80 -4.10 -39.36
N VAL A 94 24.51 -5.05 -39.98
CA VAL A 94 24.49 -5.26 -41.43
C VAL A 94 23.12 -5.77 -41.88
N VAL A 95 22.54 -6.74 -41.16
CA VAL A 95 21.23 -7.31 -41.51
C VAL A 95 20.13 -6.27 -41.37
N MET A 96 20.08 -5.53 -40.26
CA MET A 96 19.05 -4.52 -40.03
C MET A 96 19.11 -3.35 -41.02
N ARG A 97 20.33 -2.91 -41.42
CA ARG A 97 20.50 -1.91 -42.50
C ARG A 97 20.06 -2.43 -43.86
N ARG A 98 20.33 -3.71 -44.17
CA ARG A 98 19.84 -4.31 -45.42
C ARG A 98 18.32 -4.42 -45.43
N LEU A 99 17.73 -4.81 -44.30
CA LEU A 99 16.28 -4.96 -44.15
C LEU A 99 15.55 -3.61 -44.33
N SER A 100 16.10 -2.51 -43.83
CA SER A 100 15.50 -1.17 -44.00
C SER A 100 15.55 -0.67 -45.44
N THR A 101 16.55 -1.05 -46.23
CA THR A 101 16.71 -0.61 -47.63
C THR A 101 15.99 -1.48 -48.66
N ARG A 102 15.36 -2.58 -48.25
CA ARG A 102 14.79 -3.59 -49.16
C ARG A 102 13.41 -3.20 -49.71
N SER A 103 13.05 -3.78 -50.84
CA SER A 103 11.72 -3.62 -51.44
C SER A 103 10.64 -4.22 -50.53
N VAL A 104 9.44 -3.64 -50.51
CA VAL A 104 8.31 -4.13 -49.68
C VAL A 104 7.86 -5.52 -50.13
N HIS A 105 8.02 -5.85 -51.43
CA HIS A 105 7.64 -7.13 -52.01
C HIS A 105 8.46 -8.29 -51.42
N ASP A 106 9.75 -8.06 -51.16
CA ASP A 106 10.65 -9.09 -50.59
C ASP A 106 10.69 -9.05 -49.05
N LEU A 107 10.15 -7.99 -48.43
CA LEU A 107 10.32 -7.73 -47.00
C LEU A 107 9.68 -8.82 -46.13
N ALA A 108 8.48 -9.29 -46.49
CA ALA A 108 7.77 -10.32 -45.73
C ALA A 108 8.52 -11.67 -45.73
N GLU A 109 9.01 -12.10 -46.90
CA GLU A 109 9.80 -13.33 -47.05
C GLU A 109 11.14 -13.22 -46.29
N CYS A 110 11.74 -12.03 -46.30
CA CYS A 110 12.96 -11.77 -45.54
C CYS A 110 12.74 -11.79 -44.02
N LEU A 111 11.62 -11.26 -43.54
CA LEU A 111 11.28 -11.30 -42.11
C LEU A 111 11.03 -12.73 -41.64
N VAL A 112 10.37 -13.55 -42.45
CA VAL A 112 10.17 -14.97 -42.14
C VAL A 112 11.52 -15.70 -42.09
N THR A 113 12.40 -15.46 -43.04
CA THR A 113 13.70 -16.17 -43.11
C THR A 113 14.73 -15.69 -42.07
N LEU A 114 14.69 -14.42 -41.67
CA LEU A 114 15.69 -13.83 -40.78
C LEU A 114 15.25 -13.77 -39.31
N CYS A 115 13.94 -13.69 -39.05
CA CYS A 115 13.41 -13.43 -37.70
C CYS A 115 12.59 -14.57 -37.11
N LEU A 116 12.30 -15.63 -37.88
CA LEU A 116 11.63 -16.83 -37.40
C LEU A 116 12.56 -18.04 -37.46
N PRO A 117 12.54 -18.92 -36.45
CA PRO A 117 13.29 -20.17 -36.46
C PRO A 117 12.78 -21.13 -37.55
N GLY A 118 13.63 -22.05 -38.00
CA GLY A 118 13.29 -23.10 -38.93
C GLY A 118 12.23 -24.06 -38.36
N THR A 119 11.51 -24.76 -39.24
CA THR A 119 10.43 -25.68 -38.83
C THR A 119 10.90 -26.87 -38.01
N ASP A 120 12.20 -27.18 -38.07
CA ASP A 120 12.82 -28.34 -37.42
C ASP A 120 13.53 -27.97 -36.10
N ASP A 121 13.57 -26.67 -35.75
CA ASP A 121 14.33 -26.16 -34.61
C ASP A 121 13.58 -26.45 -33.30
N VAL A 122 14.32 -26.95 -32.30
CA VAL A 122 13.79 -27.44 -31.01
C VAL A 122 13.37 -26.28 -30.10
N LEU A 123 12.32 -25.55 -30.45
CA LEU A 123 11.59 -24.69 -29.52
C LEU A 123 10.26 -25.35 -29.17
N VAL A 124 10.14 -25.85 -27.94
CA VAL A 124 8.85 -26.29 -27.41
C VAL A 124 7.90 -25.08 -27.47
N ALA A 125 6.76 -25.23 -28.13
CA ALA A 125 5.78 -24.16 -28.37
C ALA A 125 5.35 -23.41 -27.08
N SER A 126 5.58 -24.00 -25.91
CA SER A 126 5.31 -23.43 -24.59
C SER A 126 6.41 -22.52 -24.03
N THR A 127 7.59 -22.44 -24.63
CA THR A 127 8.68 -21.54 -24.18
C THR A 127 8.36 -20.07 -24.49
N PRO A 128 8.91 -19.10 -23.72
CA PRO A 128 8.69 -17.68 -23.98
C PRO A 128 9.20 -17.25 -25.37
N PHE A 129 10.35 -17.77 -25.80
CA PHE A 129 10.90 -17.52 -27.14
C PHE A 129 10.00 -18.12 -28.24
N GLY A 130 9.52 -19.36 -28.07
CA GLY A 130 8.60 -19.99 -29.01
C GLY A 130 7.22 -19.30 -29.07
N ARG A 131 6.71 -18.78 -27.95
CA ARG A 131 5.48 -17.97 -27.93
C ARG A 131 5.68 -16.64 -28.65
N PHE A 132 6.79 -15.94 -28.39
CA PHE A 132 7.12 -14.68 -29.06
C PHE A 132 7.27 -14.86 -30.58
N ALA A 133 8.04 -15.86 -31.02
CA ALA A 133 8.23 -16.15 -32.44
C ALA A 133 6.91 -16.45 -33.17
N ARG A 134 5.98 -17.20 -32.56
CA ARG A 134 4.65 -17.45 -33.15
C ARG A 134 3.79 -16.20 -33.23
N MET A 135 3.82 -15.34 -32.21
CA MET A 135 3.10 -14.07 -32.23
C MET A 135 3.67 -13.13 -33.30
N LEU A 136 4.99 -13.07 -33.44
CA LEU A 136 5.67 -12.30 -34.49
C LEU A 136 5.36 -12.87 -35.89
N ALA A 137 5.39 -14.19 -36.06
CA ALA A 137 5.02 -14.85 -37.32
C ALA A 137 3.59 -14.49 -37.72
N LEU A 138 2.65 -14.57 -36.78
CA LEU A 138 1.25 -14.20 -37.03
C LEU A 138 1.12 -12.70 -37.36
N ALA A 139 1.91 -11.82 -36.73
CA ALA A 139 1.96 -10.40 -37.06
C ALA A 139 2.52 -10.13 -38.47
N ILE A 140 3.55 -10.86 -38.89
CA ILE A 140 4.13 -10.78 -40.25
C ILE A 140 3.11 -11.27 -41.27
N HIS A 141 2.46 -12.41 -41.03
CA HIS A 141 1.48 -13.00 -41.95
C HIS A 141 0.14 -12.25 -42.01
N SER A 142 -0.22 -11.51 -40.96
CA SER A 142 -1.43 -10.67 -40.93
C SER A 142 -1.21 -9.23 -41.37
N ALA A 143 0.04 -8.82 -41.59
CA ALA A 143 0.34 -7.49 -42.10
C ALA A 143 0.00 -7.38 -43.59
N PHE A 144 -1.05 -6.61 -43.90
CA PHE A 144 -1.36 -6.20 -45.27
C PHE A 144 -0.25 -5.29 -45.83
N PHE A 145 -0.24 -5.09 -47.16
CA PHE A 145 0.77 -4.29 -47.87
C PHE A 145 1.05 -2.93 -47.22
N ASP A 146 0.02 -2.25 -46.72
CA ASP A 146 0.15 -0.97 -46.02
C ASP A 146 0.91 -1.09 -44.70
N GLY A 147 0.69 -2.17 -43.95
CA GLY A 147 1.41 -2.45 -42.70
C GLY A 147 2.90 -2.72 -42.92
N LEU A 148 3.25 -3.39 -44.03
CA LEU A 148 4.65 -3.63 -44.42
C LEU A 148 5.33 -2.34 -44.91
N CYS A 149 4.60 -1.46 -45.61
CA CYS A 149 5.09 -0.13 -45.97
C CYS A 149 5.40 0.71 -44.73
N ILE A 150 4.48 0.75 -43.76
CA ILE A 150 4.66 1.46 -42.48
C ILE A 150 5.86 0.89 -41.71
N LEU A 151 6.00 -0.44 -41.64
CA LEU A 151 7.16 -1.07 -40.99
C LEU A 151 8.47 -0.66 -41.66
N ARG A 152 8.54 -0.69 -43.01
CA ARG A 152 9.75 -0.31 -43.75
C ARG A 152 10.15 1.13 -43.44
N ASP A 153 9.20 2.05 -43.49
CA ASP A 153 9.45 3.47 -43.25
C ASP A 153 9.89 3.71 -41.79
N HIS A 154 9.26 3.02 -40.84
CA HIS A 154 9.69 3.02 -39.44
C HIS A 154 11.09 2.42 -39.26
N MET A 155 11.42 1.30 -39.93
CA MET A 155 12.74 0.68 -39.89
C MET A 155 13.83 1.56 -40.49
N GLN A 156 13.53 2.29 -41.57
CA GLN A 156 14.44 3.28 -42.15
C GLN A 156 14.71 4.43 -41.19
N SER A 157 13.67 4.96 -40.54
CA SER A 157 13.82 6.01 -39.52
C SER A 157 14.56 5.52 -38.26
N PHE A 158 14.38 4.25 -37.90
CA PHE A 158 14.98 3.63 -36.72
C PHE A 158 16.49 3.37 -36.88
N VAL A 159 16.94 3.06 -38.10
CA VAL A 159 18.34 2.69 -38.41
C VAL A 159 19.19 3.89 -38.86
N ALA A 160 18.57 5.01 -39.24
CA ALA A 160 19.28 6.19 -39.71
C ALA A 160 20.20 6.82 -38.62
N PRO A 161 21.46 7.15 -38.95
CA PRO A 161 22.35 7.82 -38.02
C PRO A 161 21.90 9.28 -37.85
N SER A 162 21.68 9.69 -36.60
CA SER A 162 21.39 11.06 -36.13
C SER A 162 20.03 11.69 -36.53
N THR A 163 19.05 11.56 -35.63
CA THR A 163 18.19 12.67 -35.21
C THR A 163 17.96 12.58 -33.70
N PRO A 164 17.90 13.72 -32.96
CA PRO A 164 17.56 13.70 -31.54
C PRO A 164 16.17 13.11 -31.39
N SER A 165 16.05 12.18 -30.46
CA SER A 165 14.82 11.47 -30.11
C SER A 165 13.64 12.42 -29.97
N VAL A 166 12.64 12.29 -30.84
CA VAL A 166 11.26 12.42 -30.35
C VAL A 166 11.08 11.24 -29.40
N PRO A 167 10.66 11.43 -28.14
CA PRO A 167 10.41 10.32 -27.25
C PRO A 167 9.36 9.44 -27.93
N THR A 168 9.77 8.24 -28.36
CA THR A 168 8.84 7.20 -28.78
C THR A 168 7.92 6.99 -27.61
N THR A 169 6.71 7.54 -27.70
CA THR A 169 5.67 7.41 -26.68
C THR A 169 5.57 5.94 -26.35
N ALA A 170 5.89 5.63 -25.09
CA ALA A 170 5.88 4.28 -24.57
C ALA A 170 4.55 3.62 -24.99
N ALA A 171 4.62 2.36 -25.43
CA ALA A 171 3.42 1.65 -25.88
C ALA A 171 2.30 1.84 -24.84
N PRO A 172 1.04 2.05 -25.24
CA PRO A 172 -0.07 2.33 -24.32
C PRO A 172 -0.23 1.25 -23.23
N SER A 173 0.29 0.04 -23.48
CA SER A 173 0.40 -1.05 -22.52
C SER A 173 1.41 -0.81 -21.40
N SER A 174 2.56 -0.17 -21.64
CA SER A 174 3.58 0.06 -20.59
C SER A 174 3.18 1.16 -19.62
N LEU A 175 2.32 2.11 -20.04
CA LEU A 175 1.82 3.23 -19.23
C LEU A 175 0.99 2.81 -18.01
N LEU A 176 0.43 1.60 -18.03
CA LEU A 176 -0.32 1.01 -16.93
C LEU A 176 0.52 0.09 -16.03
N ASP A 177 1.57 -0.49 -16.58
CA ASP A 177 2.43 -1.47 -15.89
C ASP A 177 3.63 -0.81 -15.20
N THR A 178 3.86 0.48 -15.45
CA THR A 178 4.84 1.29 -14.75
C THR A 178 4.22 1.93 -13.51
N ASP A 179 4.58 1.42 -12.34
CA ASP A 179 4.38 2.09 -11.05
C ASP A 179 5.23 3.37 -10.98
N HIS A 180 4.82 4.39 -11.73
CA HIS A 180 5.44 5.71 -11.63
C HIS A 180 4.81 6.43 -10.43
N SER A 181 5.61 6.57 -9.37
CA SER A 181 5.36 7.44 -8.22
C SER A 181 5.18 8.92 -8.62
N SER A 182 5.56 9.31 -9.84
CA SER A 182 5.36 10.63 -10.40
C SER A 182 4.14 10.70 -11.36
N PRO A 183 3.33 11.78 -11.31
CA PRO A 183 2.24 11.99 -12.25
C PRO A 183 2.80 12.20 -13.66
N ILE A 184 2.24 11.47 -14.64
CA ILE A 184 2.62 11.59 -16.05
C ILE A 184 1.88 12.78 -16.65
N ASP A 185 2.51 13.51 -17.57
CA ASP A 185 1.84 14.60 -18.29
C ASP A 185 0.66 14.10 -19.12
N ASP A 186 -0.51 14.75 -19.00
CA ASP A 186 -1.75 14.40 -19.73
C ASP A 186 -1.56 14.42 -21.25
N VAL A 187 -0.54 15.11 -21.75
CA VAL A 187 -0.17 15.13 -23.18
C VAL A 187 0.09 13.73 -23.71
N HIS A 188 0.81 12.88 -22.97
CA HIS A 188 1.11 11.50 -23.39
C HIS A 188 -0.15 10.63 -23.46
N PHE A 189 -1.11 10.83 -22.55
CA PHE A 189 -2.39 10.13 -22.60
C PHE A 189 -3.25 10.62 -23.77
N ARG A 190 -3.24 11.93 -24.07
CA ARG A 190 -3.97 12.47 -25.23
C ARG A 190 -3.43 11.95 -26.55
N THR A 191 -2.11 11.87 -26.71
CA THR A 191 -1.50 11.30 -27.94
C THR A 191 -1.80 9.81 -28.08
N ALA A 192 -1.79 9.05 -26.98
CA ALA A 192 -2.14 7.62 -27.00
C ALA A 192 -3.64 7.37 -27.25
N LEU A 193 -4.52 8.26 -26.76
CA LEU A 193 -5.96 8.19 -27.05
C LEU A 193 -6.31 8.67 -28.46
N GLN A 194 -5.44 9.46 -29.12
CA GLN A 194 -5.61 9.80 -30.53
C GLN A 194 -5.33 8.59 -31.43
N THR A 195 -4.41 7.71 -31.04
CA THR A 195 -4.14 6.47 -31.77
C THR A 195 -5.21 5.41 -31.51
N ASP A 196 -5.63 5.22 -30.25
CA ASP A 196 -6.65 4.24 -29.85
C ASP A 196 -7.74 4.88 -28.97
N PRO A 197 -8.76 5.54 -29.55
CA PRO A 197 -9.76 6.31 -28.79
C PRO A 197 -10.73 5.46 -27.97
N THR A 198 -10.88 4.17 -28.30
CA THR A 198 -11.82 3.24 -27.65
C THR A 198 -11.15 2.34 -26.61
N SER A 199 -9.88 2.56 -26.27
CA SER A 199 -9.16 1.71 -25.32
C SER A 199 -9.61 1.99 -23.87
N PRO A 200 -10.34 1.07 -23.20
CA PRO A 200 -10.83 1.28 -21.83
C PRO A 200 -9.66 1.34 -20.83
N ARG A 201 -8.58 0.60 -21.11
CA ARG A 201 -7.36 0.58 -20.31
C ARG A 201 -6.71 1.96 -20.21
N LEU A 202 -6.56 2.65 -21.35
CA LEU A 202 -5.96 3.99 -21.39
C LEU A 202 -6.81 5.04 -20.67
N LEU A 203 -8.14 4.97 -20.83
CA LEU A 203 -9.06 5.88 -20.14
C LEU A 203 -9.02 5.69 -18.62
N PHE A 204 -8.94 4.43 -18.17
CA PHE A 204 -8.77 4.13 -16.75
C PHE A 204 -7.42 4.61 -16.21
N ALA A 205 -6.33 4.43 -16.97
CA ALA A 205 -5.01 4.95 -16.61
C ALA A 205 -5.02 6.48 -16.46
N ARG A 206 -5.66 7.17 -17.41
CA ARG A 206 -5.83 8.62 -17.40
C ARG A 206 -6.63 9.09 -16.17
N TYR A 207 -7.71 8.37 -15.83
CA TYR A 207 -8.45 8.60 -14.59
C TYR A 207 -7.55 8.50 -13.35
N VAL A 208 -6.79 7.41 -13.21
CA VAL A 208 -5.89 7.22 -12.05
C VAL A 208 -4.83 8.32 -11.98
N ASN A 209 -4.31 8.77 -13.12
CA ASN A 209 -3.36 9.87 -13.18
C ASN A 209 -3.96 11.20 -12.69
N PHE A 210 -5.16 11.56 -13.14
CA PHE A 210 -5.86 12.75 -12.64
C PHE A 210 -6.22 12.63 -11.16
N GLN A 211 -6.57 11.44 -10.70
CA GLN A 211 -6.83 11.17 -9.28
C GLN A 211 -5.57 11.43 -8.43
N ARG A 212 -4.38 11.01 -8.88
CA ARG A 212 -3.10 11.29 -8.21
C ARG A 212 -2.77 12.80 -8.20
N ARG A 213 -3.07 13.51 -9.28
CA ARG A 213 -2.90 14.97 -9.39
C ARG A 213 -3.94 15.78 -8.62
N ARG A 214 -4.92 15.12 -7.98
CA ARG A 214 -6.07 15.76 -7.30
C ARG A 214 -6.87 16.68 -8.24
N GLU A 215 -6.93 16.37 -9.54
CA GLU A 215 -7.73 17.10 -10.52
C GLU A 215 -9.15 16.53 -10.59
N PHE A 216 -10.08 17.13 -9.85
CA PHE A 216 -11.44 16.61 -9.68
C PHE A 216 -12.21 16.45 -11.01
N LEU A 217 -12.33 17.54 -11.79
CA LEU A 217 -13.14 17.53 -13.03
C LEU A 217 -12.55 16.61 -14.09
N GLY A 218 -11.22 16.68 -14.32
CA GLY A 218 -10.54 15.82 -15.30
C GLY A 218 -10.64 14.34 -14.95
N ALA A 219 -10.53 13.99 -13.67
CA ALA A 219 -10.71 12.61 -13.22
C ALA A 219 -12.16 12.13 -13.39
N LEU A 220 -13.17 12.97 -13.07
CA LEU A 220 -14.58 12.62 -13.24
C LEU A 220 -14.92 12.36 -14.71
N ASP A 221 -14.47 13.24 -15.60
CA ASP A 221 -14.72 13.11 -17.05
C ASP A 221 -14.05 11.83 -17.61
N ALA A 222 -12.81 11.55 -17.22
CA ALA A 222 -12.12 10.33 -17.62
C ALA A 222 -12.79 9.05 -17.09
N LEU A 223 -13.32 9.09 -15.86
CA LEU A 223 -14.04 7.97 -15.25
C LEU A 223 -15.37 7.68 -15.95
N HIS A 224 -16.13 8.71 -16.30
CA HIS A 224 -17.36 8.58 -17.08
C HIS A 224 -17.06 8.06 -18.49
N ALA A 225 -16.05 8.61 -19.16
CA ALA A 225 -15.63 8.15 -20.49
C ALA A 225 -15.26 6.67 -20.48
N TYR A 226 -14.51 6.22 -19.47
CA TYR A 226 -14.17 4.80 -19.28
C TYR A 226 -15.43 3.92 -19.15
N HIS A 227 -16.35 4.25 -18.24
CA HIS A 227 -17.53 3.41 -18.01
C HIS A 227 -18.50 3.42 -19.19
N ASN A 228 -18.64 4.53 -19.92
CA ASN A 228 -19.46 4.59 -21.13
C ASN A 228 -18.96 3.61 -22.20
N ILE A 229 -17.65 3.54 -22.40
CA ILE A 229 -17.04 2.61 -23.37
C ILE A 229 -17.06 1.17 -22.83
N ALA A 230 -16.72 0.97 -21.55
CA ALA A 230 -16.68 -0.36 -20.95
C ALA A 230 -18.06 -1.03 -20.90
N LEU A 231 -19.13 -0.26 -20.61
CA LEU A 231 -20.51 -0.77 -20.64
C LEU A 231 -20.95 -1.13 -22.07
N HIS A 232 -20.53 -0.37 -23.08
CA HIS A 232 -20.85 -0.66 -24.47
C HIS A 232 -20.17 -1.95 -24.97
N VAL A 233 -18.89 -2.15 -24.61
CA VAL A 233 -18.18 -3.40 -24.93
C VAL A 233 -18.78 -4.61 -24.20
N ALA A 234 -19.28 -4.42 -22.97
CA ALA A 234 -19.90 -5.48 -22.18
C ALA A 234 -21.28 -5.92 -22.70
N THR A 235 -22.02 -5.05 -23.40
CA THR A 235 -23.31 -5.41 -24.01
C THR A 235 -23.16 -6.27 -25.26
N ASP A 236 -22.05 -6.12 -25.99
CA ASP A 236 -21.85 -6.76 -27.29
C ASP A 236 -21.28 -8.19 -27.18
N VAL A 237 -20.62 -8.53 -26.06
CA VAL A 237 -20.00 -9.84 -25.84
C VAL A 237 -20.80 -10.65 -24.78
N PRO A 238 -21.46 -11.77 -25.14
CA PRO A 238 -22.37 -12.48 -24.26
C PRO A 238 -21.72 -13.07 -22.98
N ASP A 239 -20.40 -13.31 -22.99
CA ASP A 239 -19.63 -13.80 -21.84
C ASP A 239 -19.16 -12.68 -20.88
N MET A 240 -19.22 -11.41 -21.29
CA MET A 240 -18.82 -10.23 -20.50
C MET A 240 -19.98 -9.59 -19.71
N LYS A 241 -21.15 -10.23 -19.66
CA LYS A 241 -22.35 -9.80 -18.91
C LYS A 241 -22.16 -9.56 -17.40
N ARG A 242 -20.95 -9.78 -16.87
CA ARG A 242 -20.59 -9.48 -15.48
C ARG A 242 -20.26 -8.01 -15.24
N PHE A 243 -19.93 -7.23 -16.27
CA PHE A 243 -19.61 -5.81 -16.12
C PHE A 243 -20.88 -4.95 -16.28
N GLY A 244 -21.46 -4.55 -15.16
CA GLY A 244 -22.70 -3.76 -15.11
C GLY A 244 -22.55 -2.37 -14.50
N PRO A 245 -23.62 -1.56 -14.54
CA PRO A 245 -23.62 -0.17 -14.04
C PRO A 245 -23.35 -0.05 -12.53
N HIS A 246 -23.51 -1.14 -11.77
CA HIS A 246 -23.13 -1.20 -10.36
C HIS A 246 -21.63 -0.97 -10.13
N TYR A 247 -20.75 -1.38 -11.05
CA TYR A 247 -19.32 -1.10 -10.95
C TYR A 247 -18.99 0.38 -11.24
N ALA A 248 -19.76 1.03 -12.11
CA ALA A 248 -19.65 2.48 -12.32
C ALA A 248 -20.04 3.24 -11.04
N SER A 249 -21.12 2.83 -10.38
CA SER A 249 -21.57 3.41 -9.12
C SER A 249 -20.55 3.17 -7.99
N LEU A 250 -19.96 1.98 -7.93
CA LEU A 250 -18.90 1.64 -6.97
C LEU A 250 -17.65 2.50 -7.18
N ASN A 251 -17.16 2.62 -8.43
CA ASN A 251 -16.00 3.43 -8.75
C ASN A 251 -16.26 4.92 -8.52
N LEU A 252 -17.48 5.40 -8.77
CA LEU A 252 -17.90 6.77 -8.46
C LEU A 252 -17.93 7.04 -6.96
N ALA A 253 -18.35 6.06 -6.14
CA ALA A 253 -18.27 6.15 -4.69
C ALA A 253 -16.82 6.29 -4.21
N ILE A 254 -15.92 5.44 -4.72
CA ILE A 254 -14.49 5.50 -4.42
C ILE A 254 -13.92 6.86 -4.85
N PHE A 255 -14.29 7.35 -6.03
CA PHE A 255 -13.90 8.66 -6.52
C PHE A 255 -14.28 9.77 -5.53
N TYR A 256 -15.57 9.88 -5.16
CA TYR A 256 -16.01 10.89 -4.21
C TYR A 256 -15.32 10.77 -2.85
N TRP A 257 -15.08 9.55 -2.36
CA TRP A 257 -14.32 9.31 -1.14
C TRP A 257 -12.91 9.89 -1.23
N THR A 258 -12.19 9.56 -2.32
CA THR A 258 -10.82 10.01 -2.50
C THR A 258 -10.68 11.52 -2.59
N PHE A 259 -11.70 12.24 -3.06
CA PHE A 259 -11.72 13.70 -3.14
C PHE A 259 -12.31 14.39 -1.89
N GLY A 260 -12.56 13.67 -0.79
CA GLY A 260 -13.06 14.27 0.46
C GLY A 260 -14.55 14.65 0.42
N HIS A 261 -15.35 13.93 -0.37
CA HIS A 261 -16.81 14.10 -0.44
C HIS A 261 -17.57 12.88 0.08
N PRO A 262 -17.45 12.54 1.37
CA PRO A 262 -17.96 11.27 1.88
C PRO A 262 -19.48 11.19 1.88
N ALA A 263 -20.21 12.29 2.04
CA ALA A 263 -21.67 12.30 1.90
C ALA A 263 -22.14 11.87 0.49
N LYS A 264 -21.41 12.27 -0.55
CA LYS A 264 -21.66 11.81 -1.93
C LYS A 264 -21.17 10.39 -2.15
N ALA A 265 -20.04 10.04 -1.54
CA ALA A 265 -19.46 8.71 -1.60
C ALA A 265 -20.40 7.65 -1.00
N THR A 266 -20.95 7.90 0.18
CA THR A 266 -21.90 6.98 0.85
C THR A 266 -23.18 6.84 0.05
N ALA A 267 -23.75 7.94 -0.45
CA ALA A 267 -24.93 7.90 -1.31
C ALA A 267 -24.69 7.06 -2.58
N ALA A 268 -23.55 7.27 -3.26
CA ALA A 268 -23.17 6.48 -4.43
C ALA A 268 -22.91 5.00 -4.09
N LEU A 269 -22.38 4.73 -2.89
CA LEU A 269 -22.11 3.36 -2.43
C LEU A 269 -23.39 2.60 -2.10
N HIS A 270 -24.37 3.26 -1.46
CA HIS A 270 -25.70 2.68 -1.23
C HIS A 270 -26.41 2.35 -2.54
N GLU A 271 -26.29 3.21 -3.54
CA GLU A 271 -26.80 2.95 -4.89
C GLU A 271 -26.07 1.76 -5.54
N ALA A 272 -24.74 1.68 -5.41
CA ALA A 272 -23.97 0.55 -5.90
C ALA A 272 -24.43 -0.78 -5.29
N VAL A 273 -24.70 -0.81 -3.97
CA VAL A 273 -25.26 -2.00 -3.30
C VAL A 273 -26.64 -2.35 -3.86
N ARG A 274 -27.54 -1.37 -3.98
CA ARG A 274 -28.91 -1.57 -4.47
C ARG A 274 -28.93 -2.16 -5.89
N VAL A 275 -28.12 -1.59 -6.79
CA VAL A 275 -28.03 -2.04 -8.18
C VAL A 275 -27.36 -3.41 -8.27
N ALA A 276 -26.27 -3.64 -7.52
CA ALA A 276 -25.59 -4.94 -7.50
C ALA A 276 -26.48 -6.07 -6.97
N GLN A 277 -27.29 -5.81 -5.93
CA GLN A 277 -28.29 -6.76 -5.43
C GLN A 277 -29.35 -7.09 -6.47
N SER A 278 -29.84 -6.09 -7.21
CA SER A 278 -30.81 -6.31 -8.30
C SER A 278 -30.22 -7.14 -9.45
N ALA A 279 -28.92 -6.97 -9.73
CA ALA A 279 -28.18 -7.72 -10.73
C ALA A 279 -27.70 -9.10 -10.22
N ARG A 280 -27.92 -9.44 -8.94
CA ARG A 280 -27.42 -10.66 -8.27
C ARG A 280 -25.89 -10.81 -8.34
N ASP A 281 -25.16 -9.70 -8.29
CA ASP A 281 -23.70 -9.68 -8.30
C ASP A 281 -23.14 -9.66 -6.87
N ASN A 282 -22.82 -10.85 -6.37
CA ASN A 282 -22.25 -11.02 -5.02
C ASN A 282 -20.84 -10.43 -4.88
N VAL A 283 -20.08 -10.34 -5.97
CA VAL A 283 -18.71 -9.79 -5.97
C VAL A 283 -18.78 -8.29 -5.70
N CYS A 284 -19.59 -7.56 -6.46
CA CYS A 284 -19.74 -6.12 -6.26
C CYS A 284 -20.34 -5.77 -4.88
N VAL A 285 -21.31 -6.55 -4.39
CA VAL A 285 -21.87 -6.36 -3.05
C VAL A 285 -20.79 -6.54 -1.99
N ALA A 286 -19.95 -7.58 -2.09
CA ALA A 286 -18.87 -7.80 -1.13
C ALA A 286 -17.87 -6.63 -1.11
N TYR A 287 -17.47 -6.10 -2.27
CA TYR A 287 -16.64 -4.89 -2.35
C TYR A 287 -17.32 -3.67 -1.74
N ALA A 288 -18.58 -3.40 -2.07
CA ALA A 288 -19.31 -2.26 -1.53
C ALA A 288 -19.43 -2.32 0.00
N LEU A 289 -19.73 -3.51 0.56
CA LEU A 289 -19.74 -3.73 2.00
C LEU A 289 -18.35 -3.55 2.62
N SER A 290 -17.29 -3.98 1.96
CA SER A 290 -15.92 -3.79 2.46
C SER A 290 -15.54 -2.30 2.57
N TYR A 291 -15.97 -1.46 1.62
CA TYR A 291 -15.79 -0.01 1.72
C TYR A 291 -16.62 0.59 2.85
N LEU A 292 -17.87 0.13 3.06
CA LEU A 292 -18.68 0.56 4.21
C LEU A 292 -18.11 0.14 5.57
N LEU A 293 -17.23 -0.86 5.63
CA LEU A 293 -16.53 -1.26 6.86
C LEU A 293 -15.26 -0.45 7.09
N GLN A 294 -14.62 0.02 6.03
CA GLN A 294 -13.36 0.79 6.08
C GLN A 294 -13.60 2.29 6.19
N TRP A 295 -14.69 2.79 5.60
CA TRP A 295 -15.05 4.19 5.63
C TRP A 295 -15.77 4.45 6.95
N ASP A 296 -15.14 5.23 7.82
CA ASP A 296 -15.62 5.58 9.17
C ASP A 296 -16.87 6.49 9.16
N CYS A 297 -17.72 6.40 8.14
CA CYS A 297 -18.97 7.15 8.02
C CYS A 297 -20.06 6.67 8.97
N ALA A 298 -19.91 5.47 9.53
CA ALA A 298 -20.89 4.85 10.40
C ALA A 298 -20.16 4.04 11.49
N PRO A 299 -20.78 3.88 12.67
CA PRO A 299 -20.23 3.03 13.71
C PRO A 299 -20.03 1.61 13.20
N PHE A 300 -19.02 0.93 13.74
CA PHE A 300 -18.72 -0.46 13.38
C PHE A 300 -19.94 -1.35 13.65
N ASP A 301 -20.37 -2.07 12.62
CA ASP A 301 -21.52 -2.96 12.65
C ASP A 301 -21.05 -4.40 12.40
N LEU A 302 -21.13 -5.23 13.45
CA LEU A 302 -20.74 -6.62 13.39
C LEU A 302 -21.58 -7.41 12.37
N GLN A 303 -22.86 -7.12 12.24
CA GLN A 303 -23.72 -7.85 11.29
C GLN A 303 -23.32 -7.56 9.85
N ARG A 304 -22.97 -6.30 9.55
CA ARG A 304 -22.43 -5.89 8.24
C ARG A 304 -21.12 -6.60 7.95
N ALA A 305 -20.24 -6.72 8.94
CA ALA A 305 -18.96 -7.40 8.77
C ALA A 305 -19.13 -8.90 8.51
N LEU A 306 -20.02 -9.57 9.25
CA LEU A 306 -20.37 -10.98 9.02
C LEU A 306 -21.02 -11.21 7.66
N HIS A 307 -21.90 -10.29 7.22
CA HIS A 307 -22.51 -10.34 5.91
C HIS A 307 -21.45 -10.18 4.80
N CYS A 308 -20.53 -9.22 4.94
CA CYS A 308 -19.40 -9.04 4.05
C CYS A 308 -18.54 -10.31 3.93
N MET A 309 -18.22 -10.95 5.05
CA MET A 309 -17.49 -12.22 5.09
C MET A 309 -18.22 -13.33 4.33
N SER A 310 -19.52 -13.52 4.60
CA SER A 310 -20.33 -14.54 3.93
C SER A 310 -20.39 -14.33 2.42
N MET A 311 -20.55 -13.08 1.97
CA MET A 311 -20.58 -12.73 0.55
C MET A 311 -19.21 -12.92 -0.11
N ALA A 312 -18.13 -12.57 0.60
CA ALA A 312 -16.75 -12.77 0.12
C ALA A 312 -16.40 -14.24 -0.03
N ASP A 313 -16.75 -15.07 0.96
CA ASP A 313 -16.51 -16.51 0.94
C ASP A 313 -17.33 -17.19 -0.17
N ALA A 314 -18.60 -16.81 -0.34
CA ALA A 314 -19.45 -17.30 -1.44
C ALA A 314 -18.95 -16.89 -2.84
N ALA A 315 -18.30 -15.72 -2.94
CA ALA A 315 -17.73 -15.20 -4.18
C ALA A 315 -16.30 -15.69 -4.46
N GLY A 316 -15.68 -16.44 -3.54
CA GLY A 316 -14.28 -16.89 -3.67
C GLY A 316 -13.25 -15.76 -3.58
N LEU A 317 -13.50 -14.75 -2.74
CA LEU A 317 -12.65 -13.57 -2.54
C LEU A 317 -11.90 -13.63 -1.19
N PRO A 318 -10.80 -14.41 -1.06
CA PRO A 318 -10.16 -14.69 0.22
C PRO A 318 -9.56 -13.44 0.88
N ARG A 319 -9.03 -12.49 0.09
CA ARG A 319 -8.44 -11.25 0.62
C ARG A 319 -9.49 -10.32 1.23
N LEU A 320 -10.68 -10.26 0.64
CA LEU A 320 -11.78 -9.44 1.16
C LEU A 320 -12.39 -10.08 2.41
N SER A 321 -12.54 -11.40 2.43
CA SER A 321 -12.91 -12.18 3.63
C SER A 321 -11.91 -11.98 4.76
N LEU A 322 -10.60 -12.03 4.46
CA LEU A 322 -9.53 -11.74 5.41
C LEU A 322 -9.65 -10.31 5.96
N LEU A 323 -9.84 -9.31 5.10
CA LEU A 323 -9.97 -7.93 5.54
C LEU A 323 -11.14 -7.75 6.51
N ALA A 324 -12.31 -8.30 6.19
CA ALA A 324 -13.46 -8.23 7.07
C ALA A 324 -13.19 -8.93 8.43
N LYS A 325 -12.54 -10.10 8.42
CA LYS A 325 -12.10 -10.78 9.65
C LYS A 325 -11.13 -9.93 10.47
N LEU A 326 -10.15 -9.29 9.83
CA LEU A 326 -9.18 -8.41 10.50
C LEU A 326 -9.86 -7.18 11.10
N THR A 327 -10.83 -6.57 10.40
CA THR A 327 -11.62 -5.46 10.96
C THR A 327 -12.44 -5.87 12.18
N CYS A 328 -13.10 -7.04 12.16
CA CYS A 328 -13.80 -7.59 13.32
C CYS A 328 -12.86 -7.74 14.54
N ILE A 329 -11.66 -8.31 14.32
CA ILE A 329 -10.65 -8.49 15.36
C ILE A 329 -10.19 -7.13 15.91
N GLN A 330 -9.93 -6.14 15.05
CA GLN A 330 -9.55 -4.79 15.49
C GLN A 330 -10.62 -4.19 16.42
N HIS A 331 -11.91 -4.35 16.10
CA HIS A 331 -13.01 -3.86 16.93
C HIS A 331 -13.35 -4.74 18.14
N GLY A 332 -12.52 -5.74 18.46
CA GLY A 332 -12.70 -6.61 19.63
C GLY A 332 -13.83 -7.65 19.47
N SER A 333 -14.42 -7.75 18.29
CA SER A 333 -15.46 -8.70 17.95
C SER A 333 -14.83 -9.92 17.28
N SER A 334 -14.46 -10.93 18.06
CA SER A 334 -14.17 -12.25 17.50
C SER A 334 -15.48 -13.02 17.33
N ALA A 335 -15.63 -13.77 16.24
CA ALA A 335 -16.78 -14.64 15.94
C ALA A 335 -17.23 -15.48 17.16
N PRO A 336 -18.50 -15.91 17.23
CA PRO A 336 -19.15 -16.25 18.50
C PRO A 336 -18.39 -17.35 19.28
N PRO A 337 -18.25 -17.21 20.61
CA PRO A 337 -17.57 -18.20 21.44
C PRO A 337 -18.41 -19.48 21.53
N SER A 338 -17.81 -20.62 21.17
CA SER A 338 -18.27 -21.93 21.65
C SER A 338 -17.74 -22.26 23.05
N THR A 339 -16.92 -21.39 23.67
CA THR A 339 -16.29 -21.63 24.96
C THR A 339 -16.26 -20.39 25.87
N PRO A 340 -16.38 -20.56 27.21
CA PRO A 340 -16.50 -19.49 28.22
C PRO A 340 -15.25 -18.57 28.28
N PRO A 341 -15.27 -17.44 29.03
CA PRO A 341 -14.26 -16.39 28.94
C PRO A 341 -12.90 -16.88 29.46
N SER A 342 -12.07 -17.39 28.54
CA SER A 342 -10.62 -17.40 28.70
C SER A 342 -10.05 -16.14 28.05
N VAL A 343 -9.06 -15.56 28.74
CA VAL A 343 -8.23 -14.39 28.42
C VAL A 343 -8.42 -13.85 26.99
N GLN A 344 -9.19 -12.76 26.85
CA GLN A 344 -9.47 -12.08 25.58
C GLN A 344 -8.23 -11.78 24.72
N PRO A 345 -7.06 -11.42 25.29
CA PRO A 345 -5.80 -11.40 24.55
C PRO A 345 -5.48 -12.69 23.79
N LEU A 346 -5.65 -13.86 24.42
CA LEU A 346 -5.39 -15.16 23.79
C LEU A 346 -6.40 -15.44 22.67
N ARG A 347 -7.67 -15.08 22.86
CA ARG A 347 -8.70 -15.21 21.81
C ARG A 347 -8.38 -14.35 20.59
N SER A 348 -7.96 -13.11 20.82
CA SER A 348 -7.56 -12.20 19.74
C SER A 348 -6.33 -12.74 19.00
N TRP A 349 -5.35 -13.28 19.71
CA TRP A 349 -4.17 -13.89 19.11
C TRP A 349 -4.52 -15.13 18.27
N LEU A 350 -5.30 -16.06 18.82
CA LEU A 350 -5.74 -17.27 18.10
C LEU A 350 -6.55 -16.91 16.84
N ALA A 351 -7.42 -15.90 16.91
CA ALA A 351 -8.19 -15.44 15.76
C ALA A 351 -7.28 -14.90 14.64
N VAL A 352 -6.23 -14.13 14.99
CA VAL A 352 -5.29 -13.63 13.98
C VAL A 352 -4.41 -14.75 13.42
N GLN A 353 -4.01 -15.72 14.25
CA GLN A 353 -3.27 -16.90 13.76
C GLN A 353 -4.11 -17.71 12.76
N ALA A 354 -5.40 -17.94 13.07
CA ALA A 354 -6.32 -18.61 12.17
C ALA A 354 -6.51 -17.85 10.84
N CYS A 355 -6.50 -16.51 10.87
CA CYS A 355 -6.50 -15.71 9.66
C CYS A 355 -5.22 -15.92 8.82
N GLY A 356 -4.06 -16.00 9.47
CA GLY A 356 -2.79 -16.27 8.79
C GLY A 356 -2.71 -17.65 8.16
N THR A 357 -3.20 -18.70 8.84
CA THR A 357 -3.23 -20.06 8.28
C THR A 357 -4.21 -20.16 7.12
N ALA A 358 -5.40 -19.55 7.22
CA ALA A 358 -6.38 -19.51 6.15
C ALA A 358 -5.86 -18.73 4.91
N ALA A 359 -5.18 -17.60 5.12
CA ALA A 359 -4.58 -16.83 4.04
C ALA A 359 -3.49 -17.64 3.30
N ASN A 360 -2.63 -18.34 4.04
CA ASN A 360 -1.62 -19.22 3.45
C ASN A 360 -2.24 -20.37 2.64
N ALA A 361 -3.33 -20.98 3.14
CA ALA A 361 -4.04 -22.04 2.43
C ALA A 361 -4.74 -21.54 1.14
N ALA A 362 -5.25 -20.31 1.14
CA ALA A 362 -5.89 -19.71 -0.03
C ALA A 362 -4.90 -19.38 -1.16
N ILE A 363 -3.62 -19.14 -0.83
CA ILE A 363 -2.57 -18.82 -1.81
C ILE A 363 -1.97 -20.09 -2.44
N THR A 364 -1.94 -21.21 -1.70
CA THR A 364 -1.43 -22.50 -2.17
C THR A 364 -2.44 -23.29 -2.99
N THR A 365 -3.74 -22.99 -2.88
CA THR A 365 -4.81 -23.64 -3.66
C THR A 365 -5.07 -22.88 -4.97
N PRO A 366 -4.97 -23.53 -6.15
CA PRO A 366 -5.31 -22.87 -7.40
C PRO A 366 -6.83 -22.60 -7.48
N PRO A 367 -7.28 -21.44 -7.99
CA PRO A 367 -8.70 -21.19 -8.16
C PRO A 367 -9.30 -22.22 -9.13
N PRO A 368 -10.55 -22.66 -8.94
CA PRO A 368 -11.17 -23.70 -9.78
C PRO A 368 -11.25 -23.30 -11.27
N SER A 369 -11.21 -21.99 -11.58
CA SER A 369 -11.18 -21.47 -12.94
C SER A 369 -9.82 -21.56 -13.65
N SER A 370 -8.69 -21.66 -12.92
CA SER A 370 -7.36 -21.72 -13.55
C SER A 370 -7.01 -23.11 -14.09
N LEU A 371 -7.71 -24.16 -13.65
CA LEU A 371 -7.59 -25.49 -14.24
C LEU A 371 -8.15 -25.55 -15.68
N ALA A 372 -9.08 -24.66 -16.02
CA ALA A 372 -9.70 -24.63 -17.35
C ALA A 372 -8.93 -23.78 -18.37
N SER A 373 -8.18 -22.76 -17.94
CA SER A 373 -7.51 -21.80 -18.84
C SER A 373 -6.03 -22.07 -19.10
N GLY A 374 -5.37 -22.99 -18.37
CA GLY A 374 -3.95 -23.28 -18.57
C GLY A 374 -3.02 -22.07 -18.38
N GLU A 375 -3.51 -20.99 -17.75
CA GLU A 375 -2.74 -19.79 -17.46
C GLU A 375 -1.95 -20.01 -16.17
N MET A 376 -0.65 -20.22 -16.31
CA MET A 376 0.27 -20.13 -15.18
C MET A 376 0.32 -18.67 -14.73
N GLU A 377 -0.36 -18.33 -13.64
CA GLU A 377 -0.12 -17.05 -12.96
C GLU A 377 1.38 -16.93 -12.62
N PRO A 378 2.01 -15.77 -12.85
CA PRO A 378 3.43 -15.59 -12.57
C PRO A 378 3.69 -15.81 -11.07
N LYS A 379 4.68 -16.66 -10.74
CA LYS A 379 5.07 -16.98 -9.35
C LYS A 379 5.32 -15.72 -8.50
N GLN A 380 5.75 -14.65 -9.14
CA GLN A 380 6.00 -13.34 -8.55
C GLN A 380 4.71 -12.66 -8.01
N ALA A 381 3.61 -12.68 -8.76
CA ALA A 381 2.35 -12.08 -8.32
C ALA A 381 1.75 -12.79 -7.10
N LYS A 382 1.95 -14.11 -7.00
CA LYS A 382 1.55 -14.89 -5.81
C LYS A 382 2.40 -14.55 -4.59
N LEU A 383 3.70 -14.33 -4.78
CA LEU A 383 4.60 -13.88 -3.73
C LEU A 383 4.21 -12.47 -3.25
N GLU A 384 3.94 -11.54 -4.16
CA GLU A 384 3.50 -10.17 -3.84
C GLU A 384 2.17 -10.16 -3.08
N ALA A 385 1.19 -10.93 -3.54
CA ALA A 385 -0.07 -11.12 -2.84
C ALA A 385 0.14 -11.71 -1.43
N TRP A 386 1.02 -12.70 -1.30
CA TRP A 386 1.37 -13.28 0.00
C TRP A 386 2.01 -12.25 0.93
N VAL A 387 3.05 -11.53 0.48
CA VAL A 387 3.73 -10.51 1.29
C VAL A 387 2.73 -9.45 1.75
N HIS A 388 1.90 -8.94 0.86
CA HIS A 388 0.89 -7.94 1.20
C HIS A 388 -0.09 -8.46 2.26
N THR A 389 -0.60 -9.69 2.14
CA THR A 389 -1.48 -10.28 3.16
C THR A 389 -0.80 -10.43 4.51
N GLN A 390 0.49 -10.83 4.55
CA GLN A 390 1.24 -10.95 5.78
C GLN A 390 1.53 -9.59 6.42
N VAL A 391 1.78 -8.55 5.63
CA VAL A 391 1.93 -7.16 6.11
C VAL A 391 0.65 -6.68 6.79
N GLN A 392 -0.52 -6.86 6.15
CA GLN A 392 -1.81 -6.48 6.75
C GLN A 392 -2.11 -7.25 8.05
N ILE A 393 -1.79 -8.54 8.10
CA ILE A 393 -1.89 -9.34 9.33
C ILE A 393 -0.93 -8.81 10.40
N GLY A 394 0.32 -8.52 10.06
CA GLY A 394 1.30 -8.01 11.02
C GLY A 394 0.95 -6.63 11.58
N LEU A 395 0.44 -5.72 10.74
CA LEU A 395 -0.02 -4.38 11.17
C LEU A 395 -1.26 -4.48 12.08
N THR A 396 -2.21 -5.35 11.75
CA THR A 396 -3.39 -5.59 12.60
C THR A 396 -3.01 -6.23 13.93
N GLN A 397 -2.06 -7.18 13.95
CA GLN A 397 -1.48 -7.71 15.18
C GLN A 397 -0.87 -6.59 16.03
N ALA A 398 -0.04 -5.73 15.43
CA ALA A 398 0.58 -4.62 16.14
C ALA A 398 -0.47 -3.65 16.74
N ALA A 399 -1.53 -3.34 16.00
CA ALA A 399 -2.62 -2.50 16.47
C ALA A 399 -3.41 -3.13 17.64
N VAL A 400 -3.70 -4.44 17.58
CA VAL A 400 -4.38 -5.18 18.65
C VAL A 400 -3.51 -5.24 19.91
N TRP A 401 -2.23 -5.59 19.76
CA TRP A 401 -1.30 -5.63 20.89
C TRP A 401 -1.11 -4.28 21.56
N ARG A 402 -1.12 -3.20 20.77
CA ARG A 402 -1.13 -1.83 21.30
C ARG A 402 -2.35 -1.55 22.16
N ARG A 403 -3.55 -1.93 21.71
CA ARG A 403 -4.82 -1.70 22.44
C ARG A 403 -4.87 -2.49 23.75
N LEU A 404 -4.37 -3.73 23.73
CA LEU A 404 -4.34 -4.61 24.91
C LEU A 404 -3.23 -4.21 25.91
N GLY A 405 -2.12 -3.66 25.42
CA GLY A 405 -1.03 -3.18 26.28
C GLY A 405 0.30 -3.92 26.14
N PHE A 406 0.35 -4.99 25.37
CA PHE A 406 1.53 -5.85 25.23
C PHE A 406 2.55 -5.24 24.24
N ARG A 407 3.38 -4.30 24.71
CA ARG A 407 4.33 -3.56 23.85
C ARG A 407 5.43 -4.43 23.26
N SER A 408 5.89 -5.47 23.97
CA SER A 408 6.89 -6.41 23.46
C SER A 408 6.37 -7.19 22.24
N MET A 409 5.09 -7.62 22.30
CA MET A 409 4.42 -8.30 21.20
C MET A 409 4.15 -7.35 20.03
N GLN A 410 3.75 -6.11 20.32
CA GLN A 410 3.63 -5.05 19.31
C GLN A 410 4.98 -4.84 18.59
N ARG A 411 6.09 -4.75 19.32
CA ARG A 411 7.44 -4.56 18.75
C ARG A 411 7.83 -5.72 17.83
N LEU A 412 7.58 -6.96 18.25
CA LEU A 412 7.91 -8.15 17.45
C LEU A 412 7.07 -8.20 16.16
N ALA A 413 5.77 -7.87 16.23
CA ALA A 413 4.91 -7.78 15.06
C ALA A 413 5.41 -6.71 14.05
N LEU A 414 5.78 -5.52 14.55
CA LEU A 414 6.33 -4.44 13.70
C LEU A 414 7.70 -4.80 13.11
N ALA A 415 8.56 -5.49 13.86
CA ALA A 415 9.86 -5.96 13.35
C ALA A 415 9.68 -6.98 12.21
N ARG A 416 8.72 -7.89 12.34
CA ARG A 416 8.37 -8.83 11.26
C ARG A 416 7.87 -8.10 10.01
N VAL A 417 7.00 -7.11 10.17
CA VAL A 417 6.49 -6.28 9.06
C VAL A 417 7.61 -5.50 8.39
N TRP A 418 8.52 -4.90 9.17
CA TRP A 418 9.68 -4.19 8.66
C TRP A 418 10.56 -5.08 7.77
N VAL A 419 10.87 -6.30 8.21
CA VAL A 419 11.67 -7.26 7.41
C VAL A 419 10.97 -7.62 6.10
N MET A 420 9.65 -7.75 6.10
CA MET A 420 8.88 -8.06 4.89
C MET A 420 8.81 -6.90 3.90
N LEU A 421 8.98 -5.66 4.37
CA LEU A 421 8.93 -4.43 3.56
C LEU A 421 10.32 -3.92 3.14
N SER A 422 11.41 -4.50 3.66
CA SER A 422 12.78 -4.15 3.27
C SER A 422 13.06 -4.47 1.78
N PRO A 423 13.86 -3.64 1.07
CA PRO A 423 14.21 -3.86 -0.34
C PRO A 423 14.99 -5.18 -0.52
N PRO A 424 14.80 -5.92 -1.65
CA PRO A 424 14.41 -5.45 -3.00
C PRO A 424 12.93 -5.60 -3.40
N HIS A 425 12.02 -5.89 -2.46
CA HIS A 425 10.60 -6.16 -2.76
C HIS A 425 9.69 -4.91 -2.74
N THR A 426 10.27 -3.71 -2.71
CA THR A 426 9.60 -2.43 -2.44
C THR A 426 8.72 -1.87 -3.55
N ALA A 427 8.73 -2.45 -4.76
CA ALA A 427 8.10 -1.84 -5.93
C ALA A 427 6.55 -1.74 -5.85
N GLU A 428 5.88 -2.54 -5.01
CA GLU A 428 4.41 -2.63 -4.99
C GLU A 428 3.77 -2.56 -3.59
N HIS A 429 4.52 -2.16 -2.56
CA HIS A 429 3.92 -2.00 -1.24
C HIS A 429 3.06 -0.75 -1.22
N SER A 430 1.88 -0.84 -0.58
CA SER A 430 1.05 0.34 -0.45
C SER A 430 1.78 1.35 0.43
N VAL A 431 1.97 2.57 -0.08
CA VAL A 431 2.56 3.71 0.65
C VAL A 431 1.90 3.85 2.02
N HIS A 432 0.59 3.58 2.08
CA HIS A 432 -0.20 3.59 3.29
C HIS A 432 0.25 2.56 4.33
N ASP A 433 0.56 1.31 3.94
CA ASP A 433 1.06 0.29 4.87
C ASP A 433 2.44 0.67 5.45
N ILE A 434 3.29 1.29 4.62
CA ILE A 434 4.59 1.84 5.06
C ILE A 434 4.36 2.99 6.05
N ALA A 435 3.48 3.94 5.72
CA ALA A 435 3.14 5.04 6.61
C ALA A 435 2.59 4.54 7.95
N LEU A 436 1.68 3.57 7.94
CA LEU A 436 1.13 2.93 9.15
C LEU A 436 2.22 2.28 10.01
N LEU A 437 3.13 1.53 9.40
CA LEU A 437 4.26 0.91 10.10
C LEU A 437 5.10 1.95 10.83
N LEU A 438 5.50 3.01 10.12
CA LEU A 438 6.32 4.08 10.64
C LEU A 438 5.63 4.82 11.79
N CYS A 439 4.32 5.09 11.65
CA CYS A 439 3.51 5.69 12.71
C CYS A 439 3.45 4.79 13.95
N HIS A 440 3.24 3.49 13.78
CA HIS A 440 3.25 2.52 14.87
C HIS A 440 4.63 2.41 15.56
N GLN A 441 5.72 2.52 14.82
CA GLN A 441 7.09 2.54 15.37
C GLN A 441 7.36 3.82 16.15
N ALA A 442 6.95 4.99 15.65
CA ALA A 442 7.07 6.26 16.36
C ALA A 442 6.30 6.25 17.69
N ASP A 443 5.07 5.73 17.68
CA ASP A 443 4.26 5.57 18.88
C ASP A 443 4.85 4.57 19.89
N MET A 444 5.58 3.57 19.41
CA MET A 444 6.33 2.63 20.26
C MET A 444 7.55 3.28 20.90
N GLN A 445 8.24 4.17 20.20
CA GLN A 445 9.39 4.90 20.73
C GLN A 445 8.98 5.88 21.84
N LEU A 446 7.83 6.53 21.69
CA LEU A 446 7.25 7.33 22.76
C LEU A 446 6.98 6.49 24.02
N ALA A 447 6.69 5.19 23.84
CA ALA A 447 6.37 4.25 24.90
C ALA A 447 7.59 3.57 25.56
N ALA A 448 8.78 3.64 24.98
CA ALA A 448 9.92 2.82 25.39
C ALA A 448 10.66 3.37 26.64
N PRO A 449 11.09 2.51 27.57
CA PRO A 449 12.04 2.89 28.62
C PRO A 449 13.38 3.25 27.99
N GLN A 450 13.90 4.44 28.31
CA GLN A 450 15.28 4.77 27.97
C GLN A 450 16.20 4.02 28.91
N ASP A 451 16.73 2.89 28.45
CA ASP A 451 17.99 2.39 28.99
C ASP A 451 19.04 3.45 28.68
N GLY A 452 19.67 4.02 29.72
CA GLY A 452 20.78 4.96 29.60
C GLY A 452 22.05 4.36 28.95
N SER A 453 21.91 3.27 28.19
CA SER A 453 22.97 2.50 27.57
C SER A 453 22.49 1.86 26.27
N SER A 454 22.38 2.63 25.19
CA SER A 454 22.57 2.06 23.85
C SER A 454 23.02 3.12 22.83
N SER A 455 24.32 3.09 22.58
CA SER A 455 24.97 3.26 21.28
C SER A 455 24.53 4.42 20.39
N ALA A 456 25.13 5.58 20.63
CA ALA A 456 25.57 6.45 19.55
C ALA A 456 26.70 5.74 18.79
N THR A 457 26.36 4.89 17.83
CA THR A 457 27.26 4.55 16.73
C THR A 457 26.93 5.49 15.58
N SER A 458 27.52 6.68 15.62
CA SER A 458 27.77 7.51 14.45
C SER A 458 29.29 7.51 14.22
N PRO A 459 29.76 7.44 12.96
CA PRO A 459 31.18 7.33 12.68
C PRO A 459 31.90 8.63 13.05
N THR A 460 33.11 8.44 13.55
CA THR A 460 34.13 9.43 13.87
C THR A 460 34.28 10.54 12.83
N THR A 461 34.13 11.78 13.26
CA THR A 461 34.98 12.89 12.82
C THR A 461 35.26 13.83 13.98
N THR A 462 36.53 13.89 14.33
CA THR A 462 37.18 14.82 15.25
C THR A 462 36.90 16.28 14.90
N SER A 463 36.44 17.09 15.86
CA SER A 463 37.06 18.38 16.15
C SER A 463 36.55 18.95 17.48
N THR A 464 37.46 19.64 18.13
CA THR A 464 37.50 20.09 19.51
C THR A 464 36.68 21.35 19.77
N THR A 465 36.56 21.65 21.06
CA THR A 465 36.38 22.95 21.74
C THR A 465 34.97 23.45 22.11
N THR A 466 34.83 23.64 23.43
CA THR A 466 34.08 24.66 24.18
C THR A 466 32.56 24.52 24.40
N THR A 467 32.26 24.22 25.67
CA THR A 467 31.26 24.80 26.61
C THR A 467 30.33 23.76 27.26
N PRO A 468 30.13 23.80 28.59
CA PRO A 468 29.20 22.90 29.26
C PRO A 468 27.78 23.47 29.06
N THR A 469 27.12 23.11 27.97
CA THR A 469 25.68 23.39 27.85
C THR A 469 24.92 22.41 28.73
N THR A 470 24.33 22.96 29.78
CA THR A 470 23.27 22.37 30.61
C THR A 470 22.10 21.90 29.74
N TRP A 471 22.09 20.62 29.34
CA TRP A 471 20.95 20.02 28.67
C TRP A 471 19.97 19.48 29.70
N THR A 472 19.06 20.37 30.07
CA THR A 472 17.85 20.11 30.82
C THR A 472 16.89 19.22 30.00
N ASN A 473 16.40 18.13 30.61
CA ASN A 473 15.11 17.47 30.36
C ASN A 473 14.47 17.53 28.94
N SER A 474 15.13 17.07 27.87
CA SER A 474 14.49 16.92 26.54
C SER A 474 14.17 15.44 26.24
N THR A 475 13.02 14.94 26.71
CA THR A 475 11.77 14.73 25.95
C THR A 475 11.82 13.56 24.95
N LEU A 476 11.14 12.46 25.28
CA LEU A 476 10.92 11.25 24.45
C LEU A 476 10.42 11.52 23.03
N TYR A 477 9.82 12.70 22.82
CA TYR A 477 9.27 13.17 21.55
C TYR A 477 10.34 13.45 20.49
N ALA A 478 11.50 14.01 20.85
CA ALA A 478 12.54 14.35 19.89
C ALA A 478 13.23 13.11 19.27
N PRO A 479 13.60 12.06 20.04
CA PRO A 479 14.07 10.80 19.47
C PRO A 479 13.04 10.12 18.56
N ALA A 480 11.75 10.13 18.92
CA ALA A 480 10.69 9.54 18.11
C ALA A 480 10.56 10.22 16.74
N LEU A 481 10.58 11.56 16.71
CA LEU A 481 10.56 12.33 15.45
C LEU A 481 11.82 12.10 14.62
N ARG A 482 13.01 12.07 15.25
CA ARG A 482 14.28 11.79 14.55
C ARG A 482 14.28 10.40 13.91
N GLN A 483 13.79 9.39 14.63
CA GLN A 483 13.70 8.04 14.08
C GLN A 483 12.71 7.98 12.92
N LEU A 484 11.55 8.64 13.03
CA LEU A 484 10.58 8.70 11.93
C LEU A 484 11.23 9.32 10.69
N VAL A 485 11.90 10.46 10.81
CA VAL A 485 12.64 11.08 9.69
C VAL A 485 13.73 10.15 9.15
N ALA A 486 14.56 9.56 10.01
CA ALA A 486 15.63 8.66 9.59
C ALA A 486 15.08 7.41 8.86
N SER A 487 13.97 6.85 9.32
CA SER A 487 13.33 5.69 8.70
C SER A 487 12.74 5.99 7.33
N VAL A 488 12.20 7.21 7.12
CA VAL A 488 11.74 7.65 5.80
C VAL A 488 12.92 7.87 4.85
N LEU A 489 14.01 8.47 5.34
CA LEU A 489 15.23 8.67 4.55
C LEU A 489 15.90 7.34 4.16
N HIS A 490 15.89 6.34 5.05
CA HIS A 490 16.45 5.02 4.78
C HIS A 490 15.67 4.24 3.70
N LEU A 491 14.41 4.60 3.42
CA LEU A 491 13.69 4.03 2.27
C LEU A 491 14.35 4.42 0.94
N ASP A 492 15.02 5.57 0.89
CA ASP A 492 15.64 6.09 -0.33
C ASP A 492 17.06 5.51 -0.55
N GLU A 493 17.76 5.09 0.52
CA GLU A 493 19.16 4.59 0.48
C GLU A 493 19.30 3.14 -0.06
N GLY A 494 18.24 2.33 -0.05
CA GLY A 494 18.29 0.91 -0.44
C GLY A 494 18.31 0.60 -1.95
N THR A 495 18.34 1.62 -2.83
CA THR A 495 18.17 1.48 -4.29
C THR A 495 19.40 1.93 -5.11
N THR A 496 20.60 1.84 -4.54
CA THR A 496 21.87 2.41 -5.03
C THR A 496 22.47 1.83 -6.33
N SER A 497 21.69 1.25 -7.25
CA SER A 497 22.25 0.68 -8.50
C SER A 497 21.71 1.22 -9.82
N SER A 498 20.90 2.29 -9.87
CA SER A 498 20.54 2.90 -11.17
C SER A 498 20.52 4.43 -11.14
N THR A 499 21.12 5.02 -12.17
CA THR A 499 21.55 6.43 -12.31
C THR A 499 20.42 7.45 -12.54
N THR A 500 19.26 7.31 -11.91
CA THR A 500 18.14 8.26 -12.09
C THR A 500 17.73 8.95 -10.78
N SER A 501 18.42 10.07 -10.48
CA SER A 501 18.21 10.90 -9.27
C SER A 501 16.81 11.51 -9.10
N SER A 502 15.91 11.41 -10.10
CA SER A 502 14.56 11.98 -10.05
C SER A 502 13.49 11.04 -9.50
N ALA A 503 13.68 9.71 -9.55
CA ALA A 503 12.72 8.75 -9.02
C ALA A 503 12.86 8.55 -7.50
N HIS A 504 14.08 8.76 -6.96
CA HIS A 504 14.42 8.58 -5.54
C HIS A 504 13.76 9.58 -4.58
N LYS A 505 13.30 10.74 -5.08
CA LYS A 505 12.62 11.76 -4.26
C LYS A 505 11.11 11.51 -4.12
N ALA A 506 10.55 10.66 -4.98
CA ALA A 506 9.11 10.51 -5.11
C ALA A 506 8.50 9.59 -4.04
N THR A 507 9.23 8.59 -3.55
CA THR A 507 8.72 7.65 -2.53
C THR A 507 8.60 8.28 -1.16
N SER A 508 9.64 8.97 -0.68
CA SER A 508 9.63 9.68 0.60
C SER A 508 8.62 10.82 0.60
N ASP A 509 8.54 11.63 -0.48
CA ASP A 509 7.56 12.71 -0.61
C ASP A 509 6.12 12.17 -0.58
N VAL A 510 5.84 11.03 -1.23
CA VAL A 510 4.51 10.41 -1.25
C VAL A 510 4.14 9.81 0.13
N VAL A 511 5.12 9.29 0.89
CA VAL A 511 4.91 8.83 2.28
C VAL A 511 4.58 10.00 3.21
N TRP A 512 5.25 11.15 3.06
CA TRP A 512 4.93 12.37 3.83
C TRP A 512 3.58 12.99 3.46
N GLN A 513 3.10 12.73 2.24
CA GLN A 513 1.76 13.12 1.79
C GLN A 513 0.67 12.17 2.30
N ASP A 514 1.03 11.00 2.84
CA ASP A 514 0.06 10.09 3.45
C ASP A 514 -0.58 10.72 4.68
N MET A 515 -1.89 10.53 4.80
CA MET A 515 -2.71 11.24 5.77
C MET A 515 -2.43 10.78 7.20
N VAL A 516 -2.18 9.48 7.39
CA VAL A 516 -1.89 8.91 8.71
C VAL A 516 -0.53 9.41 9.20
N MET A 517 0.41 9.59 8.27
CA MET A 517 1.72 10.18 8.58
C MET A 517 1.57 11.63 9.07
N GLN A 518 0.85 12.47 8.32
CA GLN A 518 0.62 13.86 8.70
C GLN A 518 -0.10 13.99 10.05
N GLN A 519 -1.17 13.23 10.27
CA GLN A 519 -1.89 13.21 11.53
C GLN A 519 -1.00 12.76 12.70
N THR A 520 -0.19 11.72 12.51
CA THR A 520 0.70 11.22 13.56
C THR A 520 1.76 12.25 13.94
N VAL A 521 2.38 12.92 12.96
CA VAL A 521 3.36 13.98 13.23
C VAL A 521 2.74 15.15 14.00
N VAL A 522 1.58 15.64 13.56
CA VAL A 522 0.86 16.73 14.25
C VAL A 522 0.47 16.32 15.67
N ARG A 523 0.00 15.08 15.88
CA ARG A 523 -0.32 14.54 17.20
C ARG A 523 0.92 14.49 18.10
N ILE A 524 2.07 14.04 17.61
CA ILE A 524 3.32 14.00 18.39
C ILE A 524 3.75 15.42 18.78
N CYS A 525 3.68 16.38 17.85
CA CYS A 525 4.00 17.79 18.12
C CYS A 525 3.02 18.41 19.13
N PHE A 526 1.74 18.08 19.06
CA PHE A 526 0.72 18.49 20.02
C PHE A 526 1.01 17.95 21.42
N GLU A 527 1.27 16.65 21.56
CA GLU A 527 1.61 16.02 22.85
C GLU A 527 2.90 16.59 23.44
N TRP A 528 3.88 16.90 22.58
CA TRP A 528 5.12 17.55 22.99
C TRP A 528 4.85 18.96 23.54
N ALA A 529 4.07 19.78 22.83
CA ALA A 529 3.70 21.13 23.26
C ALA A 529 2.86 21.13 24.55
N LEU A 530 1.96 20.16 24.71
CA LEU A 530 1.22 19.96 25.96
C LEU A 530 2.15 19.59 27.12
N ALA A 531 3.12 18.70 26.88
CA ALA A 531 4.07 18.27 27.91
C ALA A 531 5.02 19.40 28.35
N THR A 532 5.38 20.31 27.44
CA THR A 532 6.21 21.49 27.75
C THR A 532 5.40 22.69 28.30
N MET A 533 4.08 22.54 28.46
CA MET A 533 3.16 23.62 28.87
C MET A 533 3.15 24.83 27.90
N GLU A 534 3.52 24.63 26.64
CA GLU A 534 3.42 25.64 25.58
C GLU A 534 1.99 25.67 24.98
N LEU A 535 1.00 26.05 25.80
CA LEU A 535 -0.43 25.91 25.49
C LEU A 535 -0.85 26.59 24.17
N ARG A 536 -0.25 27.73 23.83
CA ARG A 536 -0.52 28.43 22.55
C ARG A 536 -0.10 27.61 21.34
N LYS A 537 1.06 26.93 21.41
CA LYS A 537 1.52 26.04 20.33
C LYS A 537 0.65 24.81 20.24
N ALA A 538 0.25 24.24 21.38
CA ALA A 538 -0.69 23.11 21.42
C ALA A 538 -2.03 23.46 20.75
N GLU A 539 -2.57 24.66 20.98
CA GLU A 539 -3.78 25.14 20.31
C GLU A 539 -3.60 25.27 18.78
N THR A 540 -2.46 25.80 18.33
CA THR A 540 -2.16 25.86 16.88
C THR A 540 -2.07 24.47 16.23
N TYR A 541 -1.42 23.50 16.89
CA TYR A 541 -1.36 22.14 16.37
C TYR A 541 -2.73 21.45 16.37
N LEU A 542 -3.56 21.74 17.37
CA LEU A 542 -4.93 21.22 17.41
C LEU A 542 -5.80 21.78 16.29
N HIS A 543 -5.65 23.07 15.94
CA HIS A 543 -6.31 23.65 14.76
C HIS A 543 -5.81 23.06 13.44
N ILE A 544 -4.51 22.77 13.32
CA ILE A 544 -3.96 22.06 12.16
C ILE A 544 -4.55 20.65 12.06
N TRP A 545 -4.67 19.95 13.19
CA TRP A 545 -5.31 18.63 13.25
C TRP A 545 -6.79 18.70 12.85
N GLU A 546 -7.56 19.68 13.39
CA GLU A 546 -8.94 19.95 12.99
C GLU A 546 -9.05 20.22 11.48
N ALA A 547 -8.15 21.01 10.89
CA ALA A 547 -8.13 21.31 9.46
C ALA A 547 -7.85 20.05 8.61
N LEU A 548 -6.85 19.25 9.00
CA LEU A 548 -6.55 17.97 8.35
C LEU A 548 -7.71 16.97 8.46
N HIS A 549 -8.47 16.99 9.57
CA HIS A 549 -9.62 16.11 9.76
C HIS A 549 -10.85 16.57 8.95
N SER A 550 -11.16 17.87 8.99
CA SER A 550 -12.34 18.48 8.33
C SER A 550 -12.33 18.37 6.81
N THR A 551 -11.14 18.31 6.20
CA THR A 551 -10.98 18.11 4.74
C THR A 551 -11.32 16.69 4.28
N LEU A 552 -11.49 15.76 5.21
CA LEU A 552 -11.58 14.31 4.92
C LEU A 552 -12.86 13.68 5.43
N MET A 553 -13.33 14.08 6.60
CA MET A 553 -14.44 13.46 7.32
C MET A 553 -15.36 14.56 7.89
N PRO A 554 -16.39 15.00 7.15
CA PRO A 554 -17.39 15.97 7.60
C PRO A 554 -18.49 15.36 8.47
N LEU A 555 -18.46 14.05 8.73
CA LEU A 555 -19.45 13.34 9.54
C LEU A 555 -18.77 12.37 10.50
N GLY A 556 -18.79 12.72 11.80
CA GLY A 556 -18.37 11.86 12.90
C GLY A 556 -17.32 12.54 13.77
N ASP A 557 -17.71 12.93 14.98
CA ASP A 557 -16.82 13.50 15.99
C ASP A 557 -15.63 12.57 16.24
N ASP A 558 -14.44 12.95 15.74
CA ASP A 558 -13.21 12.20 16.00
C ASP A 558 -12.95 12.20 17.50
N VAL A 559 -13.16 11.03 18.11
CA VAL A 559 -12.96 10.82 19.53
C VAL A 559 -11.52 11.15 19.91
N GLU A 560 -10.52 10.85 19.07
CA GLU A 560 -9.13 11.19 19.41
C GLU A 560 -8.92 12.69 19.49
N LEU A 561 -9.51 13.46 18.58
CA LEU A 561 -9.47 14.91 18.57
C LEU A 561 -10.24 15.53 19.74
N ALA A 562 -11.43 15.00 20.04
CA ALA A 562 -12.24 15.41 21.19
C ALA A 562 -11.50 15.16 22.52
N LEU A 563 -10.85 14.00 22.67
CA LEU A 563 -10.02 13.66 23.82
C LEU A 563 -8.77 14.55 23.90
N ALA A 564 -8.13 14.89 22.77
CA ALA A 564 -7.01 15.83 22.72
C ALA A 564 -7.44 17.24 23.18
N LYS A 565 -8.58 17.74 22.69
CA LYS A 565 -9.15 19.04 23.04
C LYS A 565 -9.55 19.12 24.52
N ALA A 566 -10.17 18.07 25.04
CA ALA A 566 -10.49 17.97 26.47
C ALA A 566 -9.23 18.03 27.35
N ARG A 567 -8.13 17.38 26.93
CA ARG A 567 -6.84 17.45 27.64
C ARG A 567 -6.22 18.85 27.61
N LEU A 568 -6.33 19.57 26.49
CA LEU A 568 -5.90 20.96 26.38
C LEU A 568 -6.71 21.87 27.32
N TYR A 569 -8.04 21.76 27.32
CA TYR A 569 -8.91 22.55 28.22
C TYR A 569 -8.63 22.28 29.69
N ARG A 570 -8.36 21.03 30.06
CA ARG A 570 -7.92 20.70 31.43
C ARG A 570 -6.61 21.41 31.79
N ARG A 571 -5.65 21.49 30.87
CA ARG A 571 -4.37 22.20 31.09
C ARG A 571 -4.50 23.73 31.06
N GLN A 572 -5.56 24.26 30.46
CA GLN A 572 -5.92 25.68 30.46
C GLN A 572 -6.79 26.09 31.67
N ASP A 573 -7.03 25.18 32.62
CA ASP A 573 -7.92 25.39 33.78
C ASP A 573 -9.38 25.70 33.39
N ARG A 574 -9.86 25.05 32.32
CA ARG A 574 -11.25 25.15 31.81
C ARG A 574 -11.98 23.81 31.87
N PRO A 575 -12.17 23.19 33.04
CA PRO A 575 -12.75 21.85 33.16
C PRO A 575 -14.22 21.78 32.72
N GLN A 576 -14.99 22.87 32.87
CA GLN A 576 -16.40 22.90 32.47
C GLN A 576 -16.58 22.76 30.95
N ASP A 577 -15.69 23.37 30.17
CA ASP A 577 -15.73 23.28 28.71
C ASP A 577 -15.30 21.88 28.24
N ALA A 578 -14.32 21.28 28.92
CA ALA A 578 -13.92 19.89 28.69
C ALA A 578 -15.07 18.91 28.99
N TRP A 579 -15.79 19.13 30.08
CA TRP A 579 -16.93 18.30 30.46
C TRP A 579 -18.07 18.39 29.44
N LYS A 580 -18.46 19.60 29.03
CA LYS A 580 -19.50 19.81 28.00
C LYS A 580 -19.14 19.12 26.69
N LEU A 581 -17.87 19.24 26.27
CA LEU A 581 -17.37 18.59 25.06
C LEU A 581 -17.47 17.06 25.16
N LEU A 582 -16.98 16.46 26.25
CA LEU A 582 -16.99 15.00 26.44
C LEU A 582 -18.40 14.43 26.65
N GLN A 583 -19.33 15.22 27.18
CA GLN A 583 -20.74 14.83 27.26
C GLN A 583 -21.45 14.84 25.92
N GLY A 584 -21.04 15.73 25.00
CA GLY A 584 -21.58 15.79 23.64
C GLY A 584 -21.20 14.60 22.76
N VAL A 585 -20.18 13.83 23.14
CA VAL A 585 -19.72 12.67 22.37
C VAL A 585 -20.74 11.51 22.45
N PRO A 586 -21.20 10.92 21.32
CA PRO A 586 -22.18 9.84 21.30
C PRO A 586 -21.58 8.50 21.79
N LYS A 587 -21.53 8.32 23.11
CA LYS A 587 -20.90 7.17 23.80
C LYS A 587 -21.41 5.78 23.39
N VAL A 588 -22.67 5.68 22.98
CA VAL A 588 -23.33 4.40 22.64
C VAL A 588 -22.84 3.86 21.29
N GLU A 589 -22.47 4.75 20.37
CA GLU A 589 -22.05 4.40 19.01
C GLU A 589 -20.54 4.09 18.94
N LEU A 590 -19.80 4.37 20.02
CA LEU A 590 -18.36 4.17 20.07
C LEU A 590 -17.96 2.71 20.29
N PRO A 591 -16.83 2.27 19.69
CA PRO A 591 -16.24 0.99 20.04
C PRO A 591 -15.91 0.96 21.54
N PRO A 592 -15.93 -0.22 22.19
CA PRO A 592 -15.81 -0.34 23.65
C PRO A 592 -14.52 0.32 24.18
N TYR A 593 -13.41 0.20 23.43
CA TYR A 593 -12.15 0.86 23.75
C TYR A 593 -12.25 2.40 23.70
N GLY A 594 -12.91 2.97 22.69
CA GLY A 594 -13.13 4.42 22.58
C GLY A 594 -14.06 4.93 23.67
N ARG A 595 -15.13 4.19 23.99
CA ARG A 595 -16.03 4.50 25.11
C ARG A 595 -15.27 4.52 26.45
N ALA A 596 -14.43 3.51 26.71
CA ALA A 596 -13.61 3.47 27.91
C ALA A 596 -12.66 4.68 28.01
N GLN A 597 -12.03 5.10 26.90
CA GLN A 597 -11.19 6.30 26.87
C GLN A 597 -11.97 7.60 27.19
N VAL A 598 -13.17 7.76 26.63
CA VAL A 598 -14.04 8.91 26.93
C VAL A 598 -14.45 8.90 28.41
N MET A 599 -14.82 7.74 28.97
CA MET A 599 -15.18 7.63 30.39
C MET A 599 -13.99 7.92 31.31
N LEU A 600 -12.79 7.46 30.95
CA LEU A 600 -11.56 7.76 31.67
C LEU A 600 -11.26 9.28 31.67
N GLN A 601 -11.39 9.95 30.52
CA GLN A 601 -11.18 11.41 30.47
C GLN A 601 -12.30 12.18 31.20
N LEU A 602 -13.54 11.69 31.14
CA LEU A 602 -14.64 12.29 31.87
C LEU A 602 -14.41 12.21 33.39
N SER A 603 -13.96 11.05 33.90
CA SER A 603 -13.64 10.88 35.32
C SER A 603 -12.50 11.80 35.76
N HIS A 604 -11.46 11.97 34.93
CA HIS A 604 -10.40 12.96 35.14
C HIS A 604 -10.92 14.40 35.27
N VAL A 605 -11.87 14.80 34.42
CA VAL A 605 -12.41 16.17 34.42
C VAL A 605 -13.32 16.41 35.62
N THR A 606 -14.07 15.40 36.06
CA THR A 606 -14.99 15.49 37.20
C THR A 606 -14.33 15.29 38.56
N LEU A 607 -13.06 14.86 38.59
CA LEU A 607 -12.32 14.64 39.82
C LEU A 607 -11.88 15.97 40.41
N HIS A 608 -12.54 16.38 41.49
CA HIS A 608 -12.21 17.56 42.28
C HIS A 608 -12.02 17.17 43.75
N ALA A 609 -11.13 17.87 44.46
CA ALA A 609 -10.86 17.62 45.88
C ALA A 609 -12.12 17.79 46.76
N ASP A 610 -12.97 18.77 46.42
CA ASP A 610 -14.18 19.08 47.20
C ASP A 610 -15.35 18.10 46.95
N ALA A 611 -15.33 17.39 45.82
CA ALA A 611 -16.42 16.50 45.41
C ALA A 611 -15.90 15.28 44.61
N PRO A 612 -15.10 14.39 45.23
CA PRO A 612 -14.46 13.27 44.54
C PRO A 612 -15.46 12.23 44.00
N PHE A 613 -16.66 12.14 44.61
CA PHE A 613 -17.71 11.20 44.23
C PHE A 613 -18.28 11.43 42.82
N ASN A 614 -18.14 12.62 42.26
CA ASN A 614 -18.60 12.93 40.90
C ASN A 614 -17.86 12.14 39.82
N ALA A 615 -16.62 11.70 40.10
CA ALA A 615 -15.82 10.91 39.19
C ALA A 615 -16.15 9.41 39.21
N LEU A 616 -16.78 8.90 40.27
CA LEU A 616 -17.04 7.47 40.46
C LEU A 616 -17.90 6.84 39.36
N PRO A 617 -19.03 7.42 38.91
CA PRO A 617 -19.88 6.75 37.92
C PRO A 617 -19.14 6.46 36.62
N ALA A 618 -18.43 7.47 36.09
CA ALA A 618 -17.64 7.32 34.87
C ALA A 618 -16.44 6.38 35.07
N LEU A 619 -15.80 6.41 36.25
CA LEU A 619 -14.67 5.55 36.57
C LEU A 619 -15.07 4.08 36.68
N MET A 620 -16.18 3.77 37.35
CA MET A 620 -16.68 2.40 37.49
C MET A 620 -17.12 1.83 36.15
N GLU A 621 -17.76 2.63 35.31
CA GLU A 621 -18.09 2.23 33.94
C GLU A 621 -16.82 1.97 33.11
N CYS A 622 -15.79 2.81 33.26
CA CYS A 622 -14.50 2.59 32.60
C CYS A 622 -13.84 1.28 33.06
N LEU A 623 -13.85 0.98 34.36
CA LEU A 623 -13.25 -0.25 34.91
C LEU A 623 -13.98 -1.49 34.40
N ALA A 624 -15.31 -1.51 34.44
CA ALA A 624 -16.12 -2.61 33.90
C ALA A 624 -15.82 -2.85 32.40
N LEU A 625 -15.78 -1.78 31.60
CA LEU A 625 -15.41 -1.88 30.19
C LEU A 625 -13.97 -2.39 30.00
N CYS A 626 -13.03 -2.01 30.87
CA CYS A 626 -11.64 -2.49 30.77
C CYS A 626 -11.51 -3.98 31.08
N GLU A 627 -12.34 -4.52 31.98
CA GLU A 627 -12.44 -5.97 32.24
C GLU A 627 -12.99 -6.70 31.00
N ASP A 628 -14.02 -6.14 30.37
CA ASP A 628 -14.65 -6.69 29.14
C ASP A 628 -13.76 -6.59 27.89
N ILE A 629 -12.78 -5.68 27.88
CA ILE A 629 -11.82 -5.48 26.77
C ILE A 629 -10.50 -6.23 27.02
N GLY A 630 -10.16 -6.49 28.28
CA GLY A 630 -8.87 -7.06 28.67
C GLY A 630 -7.68 -6.12 28.40
N SER A 631 -7.90 -4.79 28.41
CA SER A 631 -6.83 -3.81 28.20
C SER A 631 -6.12 -3.50 29.53
N GLU A 632 -4.88 -3.99 29.68
CA GLU A 632 -4.07 -3.74 30.88
C GLU A 632 -3.68 -2.26 31.01
N VAL A 633 -3.53 -1.57 29.88
CA VAL A 633 -3.15 -0.15 29.82
C VAL A 633 -4.23 0.76 30.37
N LEU A 634 -5.46 0.60 29.87
CA LEU A 634 -6.58 1.42 30.34
C LEU A 634 -6.96 1.06 31.77
N MET A 635 -6.89 -0.24 32.12
CA MET A 635 -7.09 -0.70 33.49
C MET A 635 -6.10 -0.04 34.46
N ALA A 636 -4.80 -0.02 34.11
CA ALA A 636 -3.80 0.64 34.93
C ALA A 636 -4.06 2.14 35.09
N GLN A 637 -4.45 2.85 34.01
CA GLN A 637 -4.78 4.27 34.07
C GLN A 637 -6.02 4.55 34.93
N ALA A 638 -7.08 3.75 34.78
CA ALA A 638 -8.29 3.87 35.59
C ALA A 638 -8.00 3.59 37.06
N LYS A 639 -7.20 2.56 37.37
CA LYS A 639 -6.81 2.28 38.75
C LYS A 639 -5.90 3.37 39.33
N VAL A 640 -5.00 3.99 38.57
CA VAL A 640 -4.24 5.19 39.02
C VAL A 640 -5.19 6.34 39.37
N LEU A 641 -6.24 6.57 38.58
CA LEU A 641 -7.28 7.54 38.93
C LEU A 641 -8.06 7.16 40.19
N LEU A 642 -8.35 5.88 40.38
CA LEU A 642 -8.99 5.38 41.59
C LEU A 642 -8.11 5.62 42.82
N ALA A 643 -6.80 5.41 42.71
CA ALA A 643 -5.85 5.76 43.78
C ALA A 643 -5.89 7.26 44.10
N ARG A 644 -5.93 8.15 43.10
CA ARG A 644 -6.08 9.60 43.32
C ARG A 644 -7.39 9.93 44.04
N LEU A 645 -8.46 9.23 43.70
CA LEU A 645 -9.76 9.36 44.37
C LEU A 645 -9.67 8.91 45.83
N TYR A 646 -8.99 7.79 46.12
CA TYR A 646 -8.72 7.36 47.50
C TYR A 646 -7.91 8.37 48.30
N VAL A 647 -6.89 9.00 47.70
CA VAL A 647 -6.15 10.09 48.35
C VAL A 647 -7.05 11.29 48.64
N ALA A 648 -7.93 11.68 47.71
CA ALA A 648 -8.90 12.75 47.92
C ALA A 648 -9.96 12.42 49.01
N MET A 649 -10.17 11.14 49.30
CA MET A 649 -11.04 10.65 50.39
C MET A 649 -10.26 10.37 51.69
N GLU A 650 -9.01 10.82 51.81
CA GLU A 650 -8.13 10.59 52.98
C GLU A 650 -7.83 9.11 53.28
N ARG A 651 -8.02 8.21 52.29
CA ARG A 651 -7.73 6.77 52.36
C ARG A 651 -6.39 6.45 51.71
N ALA A 652 -5.31 7.00 52.25
CA ALA A 652 -3.97 6.87 51.67
C ALA A 652 -3.45 5.42 51.66
N GLU A 653 -3.76 4.61 52.67
CA GLU A 653 -3.31 3.21 52.77
C GLU A 653 -3.87 2.35 51.63
N ASP A 654 -5.16 2.51 51.32
CA ASP A 654 -5.81 1.82 50.20
C ASP A 654 -5.27 2.28 48.84
N ALA A 655 -4.92 3.56 48.72
CA ALA A 655 -4.29 4.10 47.52
C ALA A 655 -2.91 3.48 47.28
N VAL A 656 -2.10 3.34 48.33
CA VAL A 656 -0.76 2.72 48.25
C VAL A 656 -0.88 1.23 47.90
N ALA A 657 -1.75 0.49 48.59
CA ALA A 657 -1.96 -0.93 48.30
C ALA A 657 -2.39 -1.17 46.84
N LEU A 658 -3.28 -0.31 46.33
CA LEU A 658 -3.72 -0.37 44.94
C LEU A 658 -2.60 -0.02 43.96
N LEU A 659 -1.77 0.99 44.25
CA LEU A 659 -0.61 1.34 43.42
C LEU A 659 0.46 0.24 43.42
N GLU A 660 0.70 -0.43 44.55
CA GLU A 660 1.61 -1.58 44.64
C GLU A 660 1.15 -2.75 43.76
N GLU A 661 -0.16 -3.04 43.75
CA GLU A 661 -0.77 -4.07 42.90
C GLU A 661 -0.52 -3.80 41.40
N ILE A 662 -0.59 -2.54 40.98
CA ILE A 662 -0.50 -2.16 39.56
C ILE A 662 0.94 -1.81 39.18
N CYS A 663 1.85 -1.65 40.15
CA CYS A 663 3.22 -1.21 39.96
C CYS A 663 3.96 -1.91 38.79
N PRO A 664 3.83 -3.24 38.56
CA PRO A 664 4.45 -3.89 37.40
C PRO A 664 3.96 -3.33 36.04
N TYR A 665 2.67 -3.05 35.93
CA TYR A 665 2.04 -2.49 34.73
C TYR A 665 2.30 -0.99 34.60
N VAL A 666 2.29 -0.27 35.73
CA VAL A 666 2.58 1.16 35.78
C VAL A 666 4.05 1.43 35.46
N LEU A 667 5.02 0.65 35.95
CA LEU A 667 6.44 0.76 35.59
C LEU A 667 6.71 0.47 34.11
N TYR A 668 5.98 -0.49 33.53
CA TYR A 668 6.00 -0.74 32.09
C TYR A 668 5.41 0.42 31.27
N MET A 669 4.53 1.24 31.87
CA MET A 669 3.81 2.36 31.25
C MET A 669 4.40 3.76 31.53
N LEU A 670 5.06 3.93 32.68
CA LEU A 670 5.39 5.21 33.35
C LEU A 670 6.38 6.07 32.59
N VAL A 671 7.08 5.51 31.61
CA VAL A 671 8.05 6.29 30.86
C VAL A 671 7.36 7.26 29.89
N SER A 672 6.12 6.99 29.42
CA SER A 672 5.57 7.72 28.26
C SER A 672 4.48 8.76 28.52
N LYS A 673 3.55 8.54 29.45
CA LYS A 673 2.34 9.37 29.59
C LYS A 673 2.17 10.10 30.92
N CYS A 674 2.67 9.55 32.04
CA CYS A 674 2.53 10.25 33.32
C CYS A 674 3.35 11.55 33.38
N ARG A 675 4.44 11.67 32.61
CA ARG A 675 5.17 12.94 32.49
C ARG A 675 4.42 14.02 31.72
N SER A 676 3.47 13.67 30.84
CA SER A 676 2.67 14.65 30.07
C SER A 676 1.29 14.90 30.66
N SER A 677 0.70 13.99 31.43
CA SER A 677 -0.66 14.19 31.99
C SER A 677 -0.70 14.67 33.43
N ASP A 678 0.24 14.31 34.31
CA ASP A 678 0.28 14.79 35.70
C ASP A 678 1.72 14.68 36.26
N GLY A 679 2.53 15.72 36.07
CA GLY A 679 3.84 15.86 36.73
C GLY A 679 3.77 16.00 38.26
N GLU A 680 2.57 15.87 38.83
CA GLU A 680 2.29 15.91 40.27
C GLU A 680 2.14 14.49 40.87
N CYS A 681 1.88 13.45 40.07
CA CYS A 681 1.55 12.11 40.58
C CYS A 681 2.68 11.37 41.32
N LEU A 682 3.91 11.87 41.31
CA LEU A 682 5.06 11.27 42.01
C LEU A 682 5.84 12.30 42.84
N ARG A 683 5.31 13.52 42.99
CA ARG A 683 5.91 14.57 43.83
C ARG A 683 5.18 14.81 45.15
N ALA A 684 4.05 14.14 45.38
CA ALA A 684 3.35 14.11 46.65
C ALA A 684 3.58 12.75 47.32
#